data_AF-A0A1B9YJZ0-F1
#
_entry.id   AF-A0A1B9YJZ0-F1
#
_cell.length_a   1.000
_cell.length_b   1.000
_cell.length_c   1.000
_cell.angle_alpha   90.00
_cell.angle_beta   90.00
_cell.angle_gamma   90.00
#
_symmetry.space_group_name_H-M   'P 1'
#
loop_
_entity.id
_entity.type
_entity.pdbx_description
1 polymer ?
#
loop_
_entity_poly.entity_id
_entity_poly.type
_entity_poly.pdbx_seq_one_letter_code
_entity_poly.pdbx_strand_id
1 'polypeptide(L)'
;MKQKYNQPQNARQDERAPFVAKWTSADPFVDLEGKKPVDDPAKMLLGWQDRRKENAIFEARVGHWNTVPAALLQLLSKHRRAVARIVVRAGDHLDFRGRRVPGGWTGTGFLVAPNLLLTNHHVLNSPEVAAAAEIEFDYEVPEEQLLVELATPEPPAVRFSLDPRRLFLTSPVSGGGLDFTFVWTSDDPSKQFGTIKLERGSFMIRPGEPVFVIHHPVGRLKEASLDDTELLGINSTCLLYAADTDFGSSGACVFNSRGKLVALHHAFREGADLKANFPDVSPELTEGREINIANEGIKIAAIALELEHRISQGGADARSAAEVLRYVEGSDTLTGVFGGLGRAVEATSDQERIIELYGASDQDIDIGFWDLQWLKGAKDPDKLYDVATAITDLNLDAWCLIQVPADAVDGILAKLDEKFGEKFLCKFAEEEGQRLQLATAVIWRPSSVSLERGNWDASMKGAWTRPVKATGSPDPAKPVFEVEPALFHLRALKYPTEAAVNLVAVNSKALGQDELRRLLMSKFLTHAIGKAIASGNGKDWIIGTNSEPPLEPRDLTALGNGYSPFAANDELRGGAFSYLRSEHSPIDRIFVTGDLSPSEERYRFFHVAKERTVDKFIRKIADNRPVVMRLSLGGSKAATSERAVEESLQTVFGVPEFQLESGDGWATGLTSAGLTKPTFLSTNREQFTRLRAEINARLTNQYGAGMLPLTPVDLWVIIFAEAGIKSGGFVNPEAQHSLGERGLLPLPANVTFWNGADAPRWDRLMSLATNLFHYALYLGQLKNKPVTTVGGRTLYRDLFRVAGIVDTAERQAKLLAGIVHGYFVRANYGGRPVPFDHILDGYSRDIPVDEILRGTRYVHAQTSIPASRERNIKAALDAFHASQP
;
A
#
# COMPACT_ATOMS: atom_id res chain seq x y z
N MET A 1 15.44 30.52 47.22
CA MET A 1 15.68 31.89 46.70
C MET A 1 14.88 32.04 45.40
N LYS A 2 13.90 32.94 45.37
CA LYS A 2 13.12 33.27 44.16
C LYS A 2 13.98 34.15 43.25
N GLN A 3 14.56 33.60 42.18
CA GLN A 3 15.08 34.42 41.08
C GLN A 3 14.00 34.54 40.01
N LYS A 4 13.42 35.74 39.91
CA LYS A 4 12.47 36.16 38.90
C LYS A 4 13.17 36.18 37.52
N TYR A 5 12.75 35.32 36.60
CA TYR A 5 12.93 35.54 35.17
C TYR A 5 11.93 36.62 34.72
N ASN A 6 12.33 37.89 34.89
CA ASN A 6 11.63 39.02 34.29
C ASN A 6 12.16 39.23 32.87
N GLN A 7 11.63 38.47 31.90
CA GLN A 7 11.56 38.93 30.51
C GLN A 7 10.12 39.39 30.23
N PRO A 8 9.91 40.49 29.49
CA PRO A 8 8.58 41.06 29.30
C PRO A 8 7.65 40.07 28.56
N GLN A 9 6.44 39.85 29.08
CA GLN A 9 5.41 38.96 28.50
C GLN A 9 5.10 39.26 27.02
N ASN A 10 5.25 40.51 26.58
CA ASN A 10 5.03 40.91 25.18
C ASN A 10 6.07 40.34 24.20
N ALA A 11 7.30 40.04 24.63
CA ALA A 11 8.31 39.42 23.76
C ALA A 11 8.06 37.93 23.51
N ARG A 12 7.33 37.25 24.41
CA ARG A 12 6.99 35.82 24.28
C ARG A 12 5.80 35.54 23.37
N GLN A 13 4.94 36.51 23.08
CA GLN A 13 3.84 36.33 22.12
C GLN A 13 4.37 36.27 20.68
N ASP A 14 5.36 37.11 20.37
CA ASP A 14 5.99 37.20 19.05
C ASP A 14 6.94 36.03 18.72
N GLU A 15 7.13 35.06 19.63
CA GLU A 15 8.04 33.91 19.45
C GLU A 15 7.33 32.56 19.20
N ARG A 16 6.00 32.50 19.36
CA ARG A 16 5.22 31.24 19.30
C ARG A 16 4.88 30.80 17.88
N ALA A 17 4.80 29.49 17.66
CA ALA A 17 4.15 28.94 16.48
C ALA A 17 2.64 29.33 16.49
N PRO A 18 2.07 29.73 15.34
CA PRO A 18 0.64 29.98 15.25
C PRO A 18 -0.14 28.67 15.38
N PHE A 19 -1.39 28.76 15.81
CA PHE A 19 -2.31 27.63 15.63
C PHE A 19 -2.55 27.42 14.14
N VAL A 20 -2.54 26.17 13.72
CA VAL A 20 -2.91 25.77 12.37
C VAL A 20 -4.43 25.77 12.27
N ALA A 21 -5.15 25.17 13.22
CA ALA A 21 -6.60 25.09 13.11
C ALA A 21 -7.32 26.37 13.57
N LYS A 22 -8.39 26.70 12.83
CA LYS A 22 -9.36 27.70 13.25
C LYS A 22 -10.43 27.00 14.07
N TRP A 23 -10.32 27.04 15.39
CA TRP A 23 -11.36 26.47 16.23
C TRP A 23 -12.46 27.50 16.47
N THR A 24 -13.68 27.15 16.07
CA THR A 24 -14.88 27.97 16.23
C THR A 24 -15.91 27.32 17.15
N SER A 25 -15.73 26.04 17.48
CA SER A 25 -16.56 25.26 18.40
C SER A 25 -15.75 24.08 18.94
N ALA A 26 -16.17 23.55 20.11
CA ALA A 26 -15.67 22.29 20.66
C ALA A 26 -16.32 21.05 20.03
N ASP A 27 -17.36 21.24 19.20
CA ASP A 27 -18.05 20.15 18.51
C ASP A 27 -17.10 19.40 17.54
N PRO A 28 -17.06 18.06 17.60
CA PRO A 28 -16.20 17.27 16.73
C PRO A 28 -16.42 17.55 15.23
N PHE A 29 -15.33 17.89 14.52
CA PHE A 29 -15.31 18.05 13.07
C PHE A 29 -16.29 19.12 12.53
N VAL A 30 -16.49 20.20 13.30
CA VAL A 30 -17.35 21.33 12.90
C VAL A 30 -16.87 22.01 11.62
N ASP A 31 -15.57 21.93 11.33
CA ASP A 31 -14.89 22.53 10.17
C ASP A 31 -15.23 21.87 8.83
N LEU A 32 -15.99 20.75 8.83
CA LEU A 32 -16.46 20.06 7.62
C LEU A 32 -17.89 20.47 7.19
N GLU A 33 -18.30 21.71 7.44
CA GLU A 33 -19.67 22.26 7.28
C GLU A 33 -20.44 21.71 6.05
N GLY A 34 -21.57 21.02 6.29
CA GLY A 34 -22.50 20.55 5.24
C GLY A 34 -22.05 19.37 4.36
N LYS A 35 -20.76 19.01 4.36
CA LYS A 35 -20.18 17.92 3.56
C LYS A 35 -19.56 16.83 4.44
N LYS A 36 -20.30 16.40 5.47
CA LYS A 36 -19.78 15.42 6.43
C LYS A 36 -19.62 14.03 5.77
N PRO A 37 -18.44 13.40 5.88
CA PRO A 37 -18.18 12.06 5.34
C PRO A 37 -18.77 10.92 6.16
N VAL A 38 -19.38 11.23 7.29
CA VAL A 38 -20.05 10.34 8.25
C VAL A 38 -21.30 11.06 8.76
N ASP A 39 -22.34 10.34 9.15
CA ASP A 39 -23.63 10.96 9.48
C ASP A 39 -23.61 11.65 10.85
N ASP A 40 -22.95 11.05 11.85
CA ASP A 40 -22.82 11.59 13.21
C ASP A 40 -21.39 11.40 13.75
N PRO A 41 -20.49 12.37 13.54
CA PRO A 41 -19.09 12.28 14.00
C PRO A 41 -18.95 12.13 15.52
N ALA A 42 -19.88 12.68 16.30
CA ALA A 42 -19.82 12.61 17.77
C ALA A 42 -20.17 11.20 18.25
N LYS A 43 -21.21 10.58 17.67
CA LYS A 43 -21.56 9.18 17.97
C LYS A 43 -20.53 8.20 17.40
N MET A 44 -19.92 8.52 16.27
CA MET A 44 -18.79 7.77 15.71
C MET A 44 -17.61 7.69 16.70
N LEU A 45 -17.21 8.83 17.30
CA LEU A 45 -16.18 8.85 18.37
C LEU A 45 -16.55 7.94 19.54
N LEU A 46 -17.81 7.96 19.97
CA LEU A 46 -18.30 7.07 21.03
C LEU A 46 -18.19 5.60 20.61
N GLY A 47 -18.60 5.24 19.40
CA GLY A 47 -18.56 3.86 18.90
C GLY A 47 -17.17 3.24 18.88
N TRP A 48 -16.14 4.02 18.53
CA TRP A 48 -14.74 3.57 18.54
C TRP A 48 -14.11 3.47 19.94
N GLN A 49 -14.68 4.19 20.91
CA GLN A 49 -14.23 4.20 22.30
C GLN A 49 -15.08 3.36 23.26
N ASP A 50 -16.28 2.94 22.83
CA ASP A 50 -17.18 2.13 23.64
C ASP A 50 -16.49 0.79 23.92
N ARG A 51 -15.98 0.64 25.15
CA ARG A 51 -15.49 -0.65 25.63
C ARG A 51 -16.67 -1.61 25.54
N ARG A 52 -16.45 -2.86 25.09
CA ARG A 52 -17.40 -3.95 25.35
C ARG A 52 -17.77 -3.83 26.83
N LYS A 53 -19.01 -3.43 27.14
CA LYS A 53 -19.41 -3.05 28.49
C LYS A 53 -19.14 -4.23 29.42
N GLU A 54 -18.02 -4.20 30.14
CA GLU A 54 -17.89 -4.98 31.35
C GLU A 54 -18.85 -4.31 32.34
N ASN A 55 -19.94 -5.02 32.66
CA ASN A 55 -20.83 -4.68 33.76
C ASN A 55 -20.06 -4.83 35.09
N ALA A 56 -19.05 -4.00 35.30
CA ALA A 56 -18.29 -3.94 36.53
C ALA A 56 -19.05 -3.06 37.52
N ILE A 57 -19.63 -3.69 38.53
CA ILE A 57 -20.10 -3.01 39.73
C ILE A 57 -18.84 -2.66 40.52
N PHE A 58 -18.45 -1.38 40.53
CA PHE A 58 -17.26 -0.90 41.25
C PHE A 58 -17.51 -0.79 42.76
N GLU A 59 -16.53 -1.16 43.59
CA GLU A 59 -16.62 -1.09 45.06
C GLU A 59 -16.59 0.36 45.60
N ALA A 60 -15.93 1.32 44.91
CA ALA A 60 -16.00 2.76 45.20
C ALA A 60 -15.38 3.62 44.06
N ARG A 61 -15.86 4.86 43.88
CA ARG A 61 -15.38 5.88 42.91
C ARG A 61 -15.19 7.22 43.65
N VAL A 62 -14.00 7.81 43.59
CA VAL A 62 -13.64 9.05 44.33
C VAL A 62 -13.90 10.33 43.52
N GLY A 63 -14.00 10.22 42.18
CA GLY A 63 -14.15 11.34 41.25
C GLY A 63 -14.54 10.83 39.85
N HIS A 64 -13.93 11.28 38.76
CA HIS A 64 -14.05 10.61 37.46
C HIS A 64 -13.26 9.30 37.41
N TRP A 65 -13.79 8.27 36.76
CA TRP A 65 -13.07 6.99 36.65
C TRP A 65 -12.01 7.10 35.55
N ASN A 66 -10.77 7.40 35.95
CA ASN A 66 -9.66 7.68 35.04
C ASN A 66 -8.59 6.57 35.01
N THR A 67 -8.97 5.32 35.27
CA THR A 67 -7.98 4.21 35.25
C THR A 67 -7.64 3.78 33.84
N VAL A 68 -6.35 3.57 33.57
CA VAL A 68 -5.83 2.98 32.33
C VAL A 68 -5.39 1.52 32.54
N PRO A 69 -5.36 0.68 31.49
CA PRO A 69 -4.76 -0.65 31.60
C PRO A 69 -3.31 -0.55 32.06
N ALA A 70 -2.88 -1.35 33.04
CA ALA A 70 -1.51 -1.30 33.57
C ALA A 70 -0.42 -1.51 32.50
N ALA A 71 -0.73 -2.29 31.45
CA ALA A 71 0.15 -2.50 30.30
C ALA A 71 0.50 -1.19 29.56
N LEU A 72 -0.30 -0.13 29.70
CA LEU A 72 -0.01 1.19 29.14
C LEU A 72 1.31 1.75 29.67
N LEU A 73 1.62 1.57 30.96
CA LEU A 73 2.86 2.07 31.56
C LEU A 73 4.09 1.45 30.89
N GLN A 74 4.05 0.14 30.63
CA GLN A 74 5.12 -0.55 29.91
C GLN A 74 5.23 -0.07 28.46
N LEU A 75 4.10 0.18 27.80
CA LEU A 75 4.06 0.67 26.43
C LEU A 75 4.64 2.09 26.32
N LEU A 76 4.23 3.00 27.20
CA LEU A 76 4.77 4.37 27.26
C LEU A 76 6.27 4.36 27.61
N SER A 77 6.72 3.47 28.51
CA SER A 77 8.15 3.25 28.78
C SER A 77 8.93 2.86 27.52
N LYS A 78 8.38 1.97 26.68
CA LYS A 78 8.98 1.63 25.38
C LYS A 78 8.99 2.82 24.43
N HIS A 79 7.89 3.58 24.33
CA HIS A 79 7.80 4.74 23.46
C HIS A 79 8.76 5.87 23.86
N ARG A 80 8.95 6.10 25.17
CA ARG A 80 9.91 7.09 25.69
C ARG A 80 11.31 6.90 25.13
N ARG A 81 11.74 5.66 24.86
CA ARG A 81 13.08 5.37 24.33
C ARG A 81 13.27 5.96 22.93
N ALA A 82 12.21 6.00 22.13
CA ALA A 82 12.24 6.54 20.76
C ALA A 82 12.11 8.08 20.70
N VAL A 83 11.87 8.75 21.84
CA VAL A 83 11.79 10.21 21.95
C VAL A 83 13.17 10.78 22.27
N ALA A 84 13.52 11.87 21.60
CA ALA A 84 14.82 12.51 21.72
C ALA A 84 14.71 14.03 21.77
N ARG A 85 15.75 14.66 22.34
CA ARG A 85 15.96 16.09 22.28
C ARG A 85 16.65 16.44 20.96
N ILE A 86 16.13 17.43 20.25
CA ILE A 86 16.79 18.02 19.09
C ILE A 86 17.49 19.29 19.56
N VAL A 87 18.77 19.43 19.21
CA VAL A 87 19.60 20.58 19.57
C VAL A 87 20.15 21.21 18.29
N VAL A 88 19.70 22.43 17.99
CA VAL A 88 20.34 23.31 17.00
C VAL A 88 21.31 24.20 17.77
N ARG A 89 22.61 23.99 17.57
CA ARG A 89 23.64 24.70 18.33
C ARG A 89 23.75 26.17 17.88
N ALA A 90 24.42 26.96 18.72
CA ALA A 90 24.74 28.35 18.43
C ALA A 90 25.46 28.48 17.07
N GLY A 91 24.97 29.38 16.22
CA GLY A 91 25.40 29.53 14.85
C GLY A 91 24.59 30.58 14.12
N ASP A 92 24.89 30.82 12.85
CA ASP A 92 24.19 31.81 12.02
C ASP A 92 22.97 31.21 11.31
N HIS A 93 22.13 30.52 12.08
CA HIS A 93 20.94 29.82 11.59
C HIS A 93 19.71 30.74 11.58
N LEU A 94 18.84 30.57 10.59
CA LEU A 94 17.56 31.25 10.49
C LEU A 94 16.45 30.38 11.10
N ASP A 95 15.65 30.95 11.99
CA ASP A 95 14.42 30.31 12.46
C ASP A 95 13.37 30.22 11.32
N PHE A 96 12.26 29.54 11.58
CA PHE A 96 11.15 29.38 10.63
C PHE A 96 10.50 30.70 10.16
N ARG A 97 10.84 31.84 10.78
CA ARG A 97 10.40 33.19 10.38
C ARG A 97 11.48 33.95 9.63
N GLY A 98 12.61 33.33 9.33
CA GLY A 98 13.75 33.96 8.68
C GLY A 98 14.57 34.87 9.60
N ARG A 99 14.45 34.74 10.92
CA ARG A 99 15.20 35.54 11.90
C ARG A 99 16.46 34.79 12.33
N ARG A 100 17.60 35.49 12.41
CA ARG A 100 18.85 34.91 12.90
C ARG A 100 18.73 34.64 14.40
N VAL A 101 19.07 33.42 14.83
CA VAL A 101 19.06 33.02 16.25
C VAL A 101 20.47 32.54 16.66
N PRO A 102 21.36 33.47 17.07
CA PRO A 102 22.75 33.14 17.37
C PRO A 102 22.94 32.13 18.50
N GLY A 103 21.99 32.07 19.44
CA GLY A 103 22.04 31.18 20.60
C GLY A 103 21.66 29.72 20.31
N GLY A 104 21.18 29.42 19.10
CA GLY A 104 20.56 28.13 18.81
C GLY A 104 19.20 27.95 19.50
N TRP A 105 18.62 26.76 19.38
CA TRP A 105 17.36 26.40 20.01
C TRP A 105 17.24 24.89 20.18
N THR A 106 16.24 24.46 20.94
CA THR A 106 15.95 23.04 21.18
C THR A 106 14.51 22.70 20.84
N GLY A 107 14.26 21.45 20.52
CA GLY A 107 12.92 20.89 20.36
C GLY A 107 12.89 19.41 20.74
N THR A 108 11.73 18.80 20.53
CA THR A 108 11.51 17.36 20.69
C THR A 108 11.35 16.71 19.32
N GLY A 109 11.81 15.48 19.17
CA GLY A 109 11.50 14.64 18.02
C GLY A 109 11.46 13.18 18.40
N PHE A 110 10.93 12.33 17.53
CA PHE A 110 10.86 10.90 17.80
C PHE A 110 10.96 10.04 16.54
N LEU A 111 11.44 8.81 16.72
CA LEU A 111 11.60 7.84 15.63
C LEU A 111 10.27 7.19 15.29
N VAL A 112 9.89 7.26 14.02
CA VAL A 112 8.64 6.65 13.49
C VAL A 112 8.91 5.39 12.67
N ALA A 113 10.12 5.26 12.14
CA ALA A 113 10.59 4.10 11.38
C ALA A 113 12.13 3.99 11.49
N PRO A 114 12.76 2.90 10.98
CA PRO A 114 14.21 2.86 10.86
C PRO A 114 14.73 4.09 10.13
N ASN A 115 15.70 4.75 10.74
CA ASN A 115 16.29 6.01 10.30
C ASN A 115 15.34 7.22 10.10
N LEU A 116 14.05 7.14 10.45
CA LEU A 116 13.08 8.21 10.14
C LEU A 116 12.64 8.92 11.42
N LEU A 117 13.02 10.19 11.56
CA LEU A 117 12.61 11.07 12.65
C LEU A 117 11.44 11.96 12.23
N LEU A 118 10.47 12.17 13.11
CA LEU A 118 9.41 13.17 12.99
C LEU A 118 9.58 14.26 14.06
N THR A 119 9.42 15.52 13.66
CA THR A 119 9.34 16.72 14.52
C THR A 119 8.54 17.82 13.81
N ASN A 120 8.47 19.03 14.35
CA ASN A 120 7.83 20.16 13.68
C ASN A 120 8.74 20.85 12.67
N HIS A 121 8.13 21.48 11.66
CA HIS A 121 8.85 22.37 10.75
C HIS A 121 9.51 23.51 11.50
N HIS A 122 8.82 24.13 12.46
CA HIS A 122 9.43 25.24 13.18
C HIS A 122 10.62 24.84 14.07
N VAL A 123 10.83 23.55 14.33
CA VAL A 123 12.03 23.01 15.00
C VAL A 123 13.15 22.78 14.00
N LEU A 124 12.86 22.10 12.88
CA LEU A 124 13.79 21.83 11.77
C LEU A 124 13.24 22.41 10.46
N ASN A 125 13.43 23.71 10.25
CA ASN A 125 12.75 24.47 9.19
C ASN A 125 13.43 24.37 7.81
N SER A 126 14.67 23.88 7.75
CA SER A 126 15.38 23.73 6.48
C SER A 126 16.41 22.59 6.52
N PRO A 127 16.85 22.08 5.35
CA PRO A 127 17.95 21.12 5.26
C PRO A 127 19.24 21.62 5.92
N GLU A 128 19.54 22.92 5.85
CA GLU A 128 20.73 23.51 6.46
C GLU A 128 20.67 23.46 7.99
N VAL A 129 19.50 23.76 8.56
CA VAL A 129 19.27 23.66 10.00
C VAL A 129 19.32 22.19 10.44
N ALA A 130 18.67 21.29 9.71
CA ALA A 130 18.70 19.86 9.99
C ALA A 130 20.13 19.30 9.96
N ALA A 131 20.95 19.67 8.97
CA ALA A 131 22.34 19.22 8.87
C ALA A 131 23.23 19.72 10.03
N ALA A 132 22.89 20.87 10.64
CA ALA A 132 23.59 21.43 11.78
C ALA A 132 23.05 20.96 13.14
N ALA A 133 21.89 20.29 13.16
CA ALA A 133 21.26 19.82 14.37
C ALA A 133 21.84 18.48 14.84
N GLU A 134 21.74 18.25 16.14
CA GLU A 134 22.08 16.99 16.80
C GLU A 134 20.84 16.42 17.51
N ILE A 135 20.68 15.11 17.46
CA ILE A 135 19.62 14.41 18.19
C ILE A 135 20.23 13.68 19.37
N GLU A 136 19.64 13.85 20.56
CA GLU A 136 20.10 13.27 21.81
C GLU A 136 19.04 12.35 22.42
N PHE A 137 19.33 11.04 22.42
CA PHE A 137 18.54 10.03 23.12
C PHE A 137 19.09 9.79 24.53
N ASP A 138 18.26 9.18 25.38
CA ASP A 138 18.54 8.92 26.81
C ASP A 138 18.92 10.17 27.63
N TYR A 139 18.68 11.38 27.10
CA TYR A 139 18.85 12.65 27.84
C TYR A 139 17.72 12.85 28.86
N GLU A 140 17.77 12.06 29.93
CA GLU A 140 16.73 11.98 30.95
C GLU A 140 17.29 11.54 32.31
N VAL A 141 16.46 11.60 33.34
CA VAL A 141 16.83 11.14 34.68
C VAL A 141 16.98 9.61 34.67
N PRO A 142 18.17 9.05 34.98
CA PRO A 142 18.36 7.61 35.11
C PRO A 142 17.51 7.01 36.24
N GLU A 143 17.07 5.76 36.07
CA GLU A 143 16.21 5.06 37.04
C GLU A 143 16.84 4.99 38.44
N GLU A 144 18.16 4.80 38.51
CA GLU A 144 18.91 4.74 39.77
C GLU A 144 18.87 6.07 40.54
N GLN A 145 18.72 7.20 39.83
CA GLN A 145 18.65 8.53 40.45
C GLN A 145 17.25 8.82 41.01
N LEU A 146 16.20 8.15 40.53
CA LEU A 146 14.88 8.25 41.14
C LEU A 146 14.85 7.62 42.54
N LEU A 147 15.77 6.69 42.83
CA LEU A 147 15.87 6.00 44.13
C LEU A 147 16.75 6.73 45.14
N VAL A 148 17.54 7.72 44.71
CA VAL A 148 18.54 8.38 45.55
C VAL A 148 18.57 9.88 45.28
N GLU A 149 18.23 10.71 46.27
CA GLU A 149 18.31 12.18 46.21
C GLU A 149 19.77 12.69 46.28
N LEU A 150 20.57 12.41 45.25
CA LEU A 150 21.93 12.95 45.11
C LEU A 150 22.03 13.84 43.89
N ALA A 151 22.79 14.94 44.01
CA ALA A 151 23.16 15.76 42.86
C ALA A 151 24.13 14.98 41.97
N THR A 152 23.75 14.76 40.72
CA THR A 152 24.50 14.01 39.72
C THR A 152 25.02 14.92 38.60
N PRO A 153 26.15 14.55 37.96
CA PRO A 153 26.63 15.22 36.74
C PRO A 153 25.63 15.08 35.59
N GLU A 154 25.81 15.87 34.51
CA GLU A 154 24.97 15.79 33.29
C GLU A 154 24.73 14.31 32.88
N PRO A 155 23.47 13.90 32.66
CA PRO A 155 23.17 12.52 32.32
C PRO A 155 23.72 12.16 30.94
N PRO A 156 24.07 10.88 30.71
CA PRO A 156 24.61 10.45 29.43
C PRO A 156 23.58 10.63 28.31
N ALA A 157 23.99 11.25 27.20
CA ALA A 157 23.20 11.35 25.98
C ALA A 157 23.86 10.55 24.85
N VAL A 158 23.06 9.79 24.10
CA VAL A 158 23.50 9.13 22.86
C VAL A 158 23.13 10.02 21.68
N ARG A 159 24.15 10.46 20.95
CA ARG A 159 24.06 11.49 19.92
C ARG A 159 24.04 10.90 18.52
N PHE A 160 23.19 11.44 17.66
CA PHE A 160 23.12 11.12 16.24
C PHE A 160 23.03 12.39 15.39
N SER A 161 23.61 12.34 14.20
CA SER A 161 23.49 13.38 13.18
C SER A 161 22.34 13.08 12.21
N LEU A 162 21.78 14.13 11.63
CA LEU A 162 20.76 14.06 10.59
C LEU A 162 21.37 14.05 9.18
N ASP A 163 20.71 13.39 8.23
CA ASP A 163 21.07 13.40 6.80
C ASP A 163 19.89 13.92 5.94
N PRO A 164 19.63 15.24 5.93
CA PRO A 164 18.54 15.83 5.16
C PRO A 164 18.73 15.68 3.64
N ARG A 165 19.93 15.30 3.16
CA ARG A 165 20.16 15.00 1.74
C ARG A 165 19.54 13.68 1.31
N ARG A 166 19.36 12.74 2.26
CA ARG A 166 18.71 11.45 2.00
C ARG A 166 17.19 11.56 2.03
N LEU A 167 16.65 12.25 3.04
CA LEU A 167 15.23 12.56 3.15
C LEU A 167 15.06 13.78 4.06
N PHE A 168 14.44 14.83 3.52
CA PHE A 168 13.92 15.97 4.27
C PHE A 168 12.58 16.33 3.65
N LEU A 169 11.50 16.11 4.38
CA LEU A 169 10.13 16.34 3.91
C LEU A 169 9.42 17.19 4.95
N THR A 170 9.04 18.41 4.57
CA THR A 170 8.51 19.39 5.52
C THR A 170 7.20 20.01 5.03
N SER A 171 6.34 20.38 5.97
CA SER A 171 5.18 21.25 5.75
C SER A 171 5.35 22.54 6.55
N PRO A 172 5.71 23.67 5.89
CA PRO A 172 5.96 24.92 6.58
C PRO A 172 4.72 25.51 7.26
N VAL A 173 4.82 25.84 8.55
CA VAL A 173 3.73 26.52 9.27
C VAL A 173 3.39 27.88 8.66
N SER A 174 4.38 28.56 8.07
CA SER A 174 4.18 29.79 7.31
C SER A 174 3.47 29.50 6.00
N GLY A 175 2.39 30.22 5.70
CA GLY A 175 1.64 30.03 4.46
C GLY A 175 0.57 28.93 4.52
N GLY A 176 0.22 28.45 5.72
CA GLY A 176 -0.91 27.53 5.92
C GLY A 176 -0.57 26.04 5.81
N GLY A 177 0.71 25.67 5.99
CA GLY A 177 1.10 24.27 6.16
C GLY A 177 0.82 23.74 7.57
N LEU A 178 0.94 22.41 7.71
CA LEU A 178 0.64 21.65 8.92
C LEU A 178 1.77 21.63 9.96
N ASP A 179 2.94 22.24 9.72
CA ASP A 179 4.04 22.35 10.70
C ASP A 179 4.69 21.01 11.12
N PHE A 180 5.01 20.14 10.16
CA PHE A 180 5.77 18.91 10.41
C PHE A 180 7.05 18.82 9.57
N THR A 181 7.99 17.99 10.02
CA THR A 181 9.20 17.61 9.29
C THR A 181 9.55 16.16 9.55
N PHE A 182 9.67 15.39 8.47
CA PHE A 182 10.36 14.10 8.46
C PHE A 182 11.79 14.29 7.97
N VAL A 183 12.74 13.70 8.68
CA VAL A 183 14.16 13.79 8.32
C VAL A 183 14.88 12.46 8.57
N TRP A 184 15.81 12.11 7.69
CA TRP A 184 16.63 10.90 7.83
C TRP A 184 17.73 11.08 8.89
N THR A 185 18.03 10.05 9.65
CA THR A 185 19.19 9.98 10.57
C THR A 185 20.36 9.25 9.90
N SER A 186 21.59 9.74 10.12
CA SER A 186 22.79 9.24 9.43
C SER A 186 23.11 7.77 9.76
N ASP A 187 22.92 7.39 11.02
CA ASP A 187 22.93 6.00 11.48
C ASP A 187 21.50 5.57 11.84
N ASP A 188 21.27 4.28 12.12
CA ASP A 188 19.95 3.76 12.48
C ASP A 188 19.77 3.66 14.02
N PRO A 189 19.30 4.74 14.71
CA PRO A 189 19.05 4.72 16.15
C PRO A 189 17.91 3.78 16.53
N SER A 190 17.02 3.41 15.59
CA SER A 190 15.87 2.57 15.90
C SER A 190 16.25 1.18 16.41
N LYS A 191 17.46 0.69 16.05
CA LYS A 191 18.00 -0.58 16.57
C LYS A 191 18.20 -0.57 18.09
N GLN A 192 18.51 0.60 18.66
CA GLN A 192 18.68 0.76 20.10
C GLN A 192 17.39 1.26 20.76
N PHE A 193 16.71 2.21 20.13
CA PHE A 193 15.65 3.02 20.75
C PHE A 193 14.22 2.60 20.35
N GLY A 194 14.07 1.76 19.33
CA GLY A 194 12.78 1.39 18.77
C GLY A 194 12.13 2.50 17.95
N THR A 195 10.84 2.36 17.68
CA THR A 195 10.04 3.33 16.91
C THR A 195 8.62 3.45 17.48
N ILE A 196 7.95 4.54 17.15
CA ILE A 196 6.54 4.81 17.44
C ILE A 196 5.75 4.70 16.14
N LYS A 197 4.68 3.90 16.14
CA LYS A 197 3.88 3.66 14.93
C LYS A 197 2.99 4.85 14.59
N LEU A 198 2.89 5.15 13.30
CA LEU A 198 1.93 6.11 12.74
C LEU A 198 0.65 5.37 12.33
N GLU A 199 -0.53 5.92 12.66
CA GLU A 199 -1.83 5.36 12.29
C GLU A 199 -2.74 6.43 11.67
N ARG A 200 -3.49 6.08 10.61
CA ARG A 200 -4.42 6.98 9.89
C ARG A 200 -5.77 7.20 10.59
N GLY A 201 -5.87 7.10 11.90
CA GLY A 201 -7.18 7.14 12.56
C GLY A 201 -7.67 8.56 12.90
N SER A 202 -8.78 9.01 12.30
CA SER A 202 -9.44 10.26 12.70
C SER A 202 -10.19 10.17 14.03
N PHE A 203 -10.66 8.99 14.45
CA PHE A 203 -11.49 8.78 15.65
C PHE A 203 -10.73 8.12 16.81
N MET A 204 -9.43 8.37 16.94
CA MET A 204 -8.58 7.67 17.91
C MET A 204 -8.71 8.15 19.36
N ILE A 205 -9.29 9.32 19.59
CA ILE A 205 -9.49 9.92 20.91
C ILE A 205 -10.73 10.82 20.87
N ARG A 206 -11.47 10.90 21.98
CA ARG A 206 -12.67 11.74 22.11
C ARG A 206 -12.50 12.82 23.18
N PRO A 207 -13.28 13.91 23.12
CA PRO A 207 -13.27 14.93 24.17
C PRO A 207 -13.50 14.30 25.55
N GLY A 208 -12.77 14.77 26.56
CA GLY A 208 -12.80 14.22 27.91
C GLY A 208 -11.83 13.07 28.20
N GLU A 209 -11.15 12.52 27.18
CA GLU A 209 -10.15 11.47 27.41
C GLU A 209 -8.75 12.03 27.73
N PRO A 210 -7.98 11.34 28.59
CA PRO A 210 -6.63 11.76 28.91
C PRO A 210 -5.67 11.61 27.73
N VAL A 211 -4.71 12.52 27.66
CA VAL A 211 -3.62 12.52 26.67
C VAL A 211 -2.28 12.43 27.38
N PHE A 212 -1.35 11.63 26.86
CA PHE A 212 -0.01 11.51 27.47
C PHE A 212 1.03 12.12 26.54
N VAL A 213 1.80 13.07 27.06
CA VAL A 213 2.84 13.78 26.29
C VAL A 213 4.20 13.36 26.82
N ILE A 214 5.16 13.03 25.95
CA ILE A 214 6.56 12.78 26.32
C ILE A 214 7.42 13.77 25.55
N HIS A 215 8.21 14.59 26.27
CA HIS A 215 8.81 15.79 25.68
C HIS A 215 10.09 16.27 26.39
N HIS A 216 10.75 17.28 25.80
CA HIS A 216 11.89 17.99 26.38
C HIS A 216 11.55 19.48 26.66
N PRO A 217 10.81 19.77 27.74
CA PRO A 217 10.38 21.13 28.05
C PRO A 217 11.57 22.02 28.39
N VAL A 218 11.68 23.16 27.73
CA VAL A 218 12.80 24.12 27.73
C VAL A 218 14.14 23.46 27.35
N GLY A 219 14.07 22.38 26.56
CA GLY A 219 15.24 21.56 26.25
C GLY A 219 15.83 20.84 27.46
N ARG A 220 15.10 20.73 28.58
CA ARG A 220 15.55 20.05 29.81
C ARG A 220 15.55 18.53 29.61
N LEU A 221 15.82 17.81 30.70
CA LEU A 221 15.70 16.35 30.72
C LEU A 221 14.29 15.92 30.28
N LYS A 222 14.22 14.75 29.64
CA LYS A 222 12.94 14.20 29.18
C LYS A 222 11.95 14.10 30.33
N GLU A 223 10.76 14.62 30.11
CA GLU A 223 9.64 14.64 31.05
C GLU A 223 8.39 14.04 30.39
N ALA A 224 7.39 13.70 31.20
CA ALA A 224 6.11 13.22 30.70
C ALA A 224 4.94 13.90 31.44
N SER A 225 3.98 14.41 30.67
CA SER A 225 2.73 14.97 31.18
C SER A 225 1.69 13.85 31.27
N LEU A 226 1.31 13.49 32.50
CA LEU A 226 0.48 12.32 32.80
C LEU A 226 -0.80 12.64 33.57
N ASP A 227 -0.80 13.75 34.33
CA ASP A 227 -1.92 14.23 35.13
C ASP A 227 -2.37 15.60 34.58
N ASP A 228 -3.62 16.01 34.84
CA ASP A 228 -4.21 17.22 34.24
C ASP A 228 -4.21 17.25 32.72
N THR A 229 -4.38 16.07 32.12
CA THR A 229 -4.39 15.92 30.67
C THR A 229 -5.76 15.53 30.17
N GLU A 230 -6.28 16.26 29.19
CA GLU A 230 -7.62 16.02 28.66
C GLU A 230 -7.74 16.56 27.23
N LEU A 231 -8.37 15.79 26.33
CA LEU A 231 -8.78 16.31 25.03
C LEU A 231 -9.97 17.27 25.19
N LEU A 232 -9.81 18.49 24.70
CA LEU A 232 -10.83 19.55 24.76
C LEU A 232 -11.64 19.63 23.47
N GLY A 233 -11.00 19.39 22.32
CA GLY A 233 -11.62 19.52 21.01
C GLY A 233 -10.91 18.70 19.94
N ILE A 234 -11.66 18.33 18.91
CA ILE A 234 -11.14 17.60 17.75
C ILE A 234 -11.76 18.15 16.46
N ASN A 235 -10.92 18.40 15.47
CA ASN A 235 -11.36 18.78 14.13
C ASN A 235 -10.66 17.92 13.05
N SER A 236 -10.77 18.33 11.79
CA SER A 236 -10.20 17.56 10.67
C SER A 236 -8.67 17.44 10.74
N THR A 237 -7.97 18.50 11.16
CA THR A 237 -6.50 18.65 11.05
C THR A 237 -5.77 18.52 12.38
N CYS A 238 -6.38 18.95 13.49
CA CYS A 238 -5.73 19.14 14.78
C CYS A 238 -6.58 18.60 15.95
N LEU A 239 -5.91 18.44 17.09
CA LEU A 239 -6.45 18.17 18.41
C LEU A 239 -6.16 19.37 19.31
N LEU A 240 -7.16 19.78 20.10
CA LEU A 240 -7.00 20.75 21.17
C LEU A 240 -7.04 20.01 22.50
N TYR A 241 -6.03 20.18 23.35
CA TYR A 241 -5.93 19.46 24.62
C TYR A 241 -5.26 20.27 25.73
N ALA A 242 -5.68 20.02 26.96
CA ALA A 242 -4.97 20.47 28.14
C ALA A 242 -3.86 19.47 28.48
N ALA A 243 -2.67 20.00 28.77
CA ALA A 243 -1.52 19.27 29.31
C ALA A 243 -0.45 20.29 29.70
N ASP A 244 0.37 19.97 30.70
CA ASP A 244 1.57 20.74 30.99
C ASP A 244 2.56 20.62 29.82
N THR A 245 2.94 21.75 29.22
CA THR A 245 3.98 21.86 28.19
C THR A 245 4.73 23.18 28.37
N ASP A 246 5.92 23.29 27.78
CA ASP A 246 6.68 24.56 27.76
C ASP A 246 7.43 24.68 26.43
N PHE A 247 8.05 25.83 26.18
CA PHE A 247 8.94 26.06 25.03
C PHE A 247 9.92 24.88 24.87
N GLY A 248 10.09 24.29 23.69
CA GLY A 248 10.95 23.09 23.49
C GLY A 248 10.21 21.74 23.55
N SER A 249 8.95 21.73 24.02
CA SER A 249 8.03 20.59 23.86
C SER A 249 7.56 20.41 22.42
N SER A 250 7.76 21.39 21.54
CA SER A 250 7.49 21.30 20.09
C SER A 250 8.08 20.04 19.48
N GLY A 251 7.24 19.27 18.80
CA GLY A 251 7.59 18.02 18.12
C GLY A 251 7.40 16.79 19.01
N ALA A 252 6.81 16.96 20.20
CA ALA A 252 6.49 15.87 21.10
C ALA A 252 5.35 14.99 20.60
N CYS A 253 5.44 13.71 20.98
CA CYS A 253 4.40 12.74 20.76
C CYS A 253 3.25 12.93 21.76
N VAL A 254 2.01 12.92 21.24
CA VAL A 254 0.78 12.93 22.04
C VAL A 254 0.10 11.57 21.90
N PHE A 255 -0.06 10.84 23.01
CA PHE A 255 -0.69 9.52 23.04
C PHE A 255 -2.08 9.55 23.67
N ASN A 256 -2.95 8.63 23.27
CA ASN A 256 -4.21 8.39 23.98
C ASN A 256 -4.05 7.35 25.11
N SER A 257 -5.17 7.04 25.79
CA SER A 257 -5.29 6.00 26.83
C SER A 257 -5.00 4.56 26.39
N ARG A 258 -4.72 4.32 25.09
CA ARG A 258 -4.28 3.03 24.54
C ARG A 258 -2.80 3.04 24.12
N GLY A 259 -2.10 4.15 24.34
CA GLY A 259 -0.70 4.33 23.93
C GLY A 259 -0.53 4.51 22.43
N LYS A 260 -1.60 4.81 21.69
CA LYS A 260 -1.52 5.14 20.26
C LYS A 260 -1.14 6.59 20.09
N LEU A 261 -0.24 6.88 19.15
CA LEU A 261 0.12 8.25 18.78
C LEU A 261 -1.05 8.91 18.05
N VAL A 262 -1.64 9.93 18.66
CA VAL A 262 -2.81 10.65 18.12
C VAL A 262 -2.46 11.99 17.48
N ALA A 263 -1.40 12.64 17.94
CA ALA A 263 -0.97 13.92 17.38
C ALA A 263 0.53 14.21 17.60
N LEU A 264 1.02 15.16 16.81
CA LEU A 264 2.31 15.84 16.95
C LEU A 264 2.06 17.20 17.63
N HIS A 265 2.54 17.39 18.87
CA HIS A 265 2.43 18.67 19.58
C HIS A 265 3.20 19.77 18.83
N HIS A 266 2.60 20.96 18.63
CA HIS A 266 3.30 22.04 17.92
C HIS A 266 3.06 23.45 18.46
N ALA A 267 1.90 23.73 19.07
CA ALA A 267 1.58 25.08 19.54
C ALA A 267 0.78 25.07 20.85
N PHE A 268 0.75 26.21 21.53
CA PHE A 268 -0.12 26.43 22.68
C PHE A 268 -0.67 27.87 22.72
N ARG A 269 -1.75 28.06 23.48
CA ARG A 269 -2.42 29.33 23.77
C ARG A 269 -2.77 29.38 25.26
N GLU A 270 -2.82 30.59 25.83
CA GLU A 270 -3.05 30.76 27.26
C GLU A 270 -3.89 32.01 27.58
N GLY A 271 -4.52 32.01 28.75
CA GLY A 271 -5.19 33.17 29.33
C GLY A 271 -6.25 33.80 28.42
N ALA A 272 -6.16 35.13 28.23
CA ALA A 272 -7.13 35.89 27.44
C ALA A 272 -7.09 35.54 25.94
N ASP A 273 -5.93 35.12 25.42
CA ASP A 273 -5.77 34.74 24.01
C ASP A 273 -6.48 33.41 23.70
N LEU A 274 -6.38 32.44 24.62
CA LEU A 274 -7.18 31.20 24.57
C LEU A 274 -8.68 31.52 24.61
N LYS A 275 -9.14 32.31 25.58
CA LYS A 275 -10.57 32.66 25.74
C LYS A 275 -11.13 33.45 24.55
N ALA A 276 -10.31 34.31 23.93
CA ALA A 276 -10.73 35.13 22.78
C ALA A 276 -10.84 34.32 21.48
N ASN A 277 -9.93 33.38 21.24
CA ASN A 277 -9.96 32.56 20.03
C ASN A 277 -10.90 31.35 20.18
N PHE A 278 -11.18 30.90 21.42
CA PHE A 278 -11.86 29.64 21.70
C PHE A 278 -12.92 29.77 22.81
N PRO A 279 -13.97 30.60 22.62
CA PRO A 279 -14.93 30.92 23.68
C PRO A 279 -15.80 29.72 24.11
N ASP A 280 -15.99 28.73 23.23
CA ASP A 280 -16.84 27.57 23.48
C ASP A 280 -16.10 26.38 24.13
N VAL A 281 -14.79 26.52 24.37
CA VAL A 281 -14.03 25.53 25.12
C VAL A 281 -14.44 25.63 26.59
N SER A 282 -14.74 24.48 27.22
CA SER A 282 -15.04 24.42 28.65
C SER A 282 -13.99 25.19 29.45
N PRO A 283 -14.38 26.07 30.38
CA PRO A 283 -13.41 26.80 31.21
C PRO A 283 -12.71 25.88 32.22
N GLU A 284 -13.19 24.64 32.40
CA GLU A 284 -12.70 23.68 33.38
C GLU A 284 -12.50 22.29 32.77
N LEU A 285 -11.49 21.56 33.27
CA LEU A 285 -11.32 20.13 33.06
C LEU A 285 -12.49 19.35 33.65
N THR A 286 -12.66 18.10 33.23
CA THR A 286 -13.66 17.17 33.77
C THR A 286 -13.52 16.97 35.30
N GLU A 287 -12.34 17.23 35.87
CA GLU A 287 -12.09 17.19 37.32
C GLU A 287 -12.33 18.53 38.05
N GLY A 288 -12.78 19.58 37.33
CA GLY A 288 -13.15 20.88 37.90
C GLY A 288 -11.99 21.89 38.07
N ARG A 289 -10.82 21.63 37.49
CA ARG A 289 -9.68 22.57 37.46
C ARG A 289 -9.81 23.54 36.28
N GLU A 290 -9.57 24.83 36.50
CA GLU A 290 -9.65 25.85 35.42
C GLU A 290 -8.58 25.61 34.34
N ILE A 291 -9.01 25.66 33.08
CA ILE A 291 -8.13 25.58 31.91
C ILE A 291 -7.62 26.98 31.59
N ASN A 292 -6.34 27.21 31.89
CA ASN A 292 -5.65 28.46 31.57
C ASN A 292 -4.67 28.34 30.41
N ILE A 293 -4.35 27.12 29.98
CA ILE A 293 -3.46 26.80 28.86
C ILE A 293 -4.10 25.68 28.04
N ALA A 294 -4.08 25.81 26.72
CA ALA A 294 -4.46 24.75 25.79
C ALA A 294 -3.40 24.58 24.70
N ASN A 295 -3.13 23.33 24.37
CA ASN A 295 -2.17 22.91 23.36
C ASN A 295 -2.89 22.48 22.09
N GLU A 296 -2.25 22.70 20.95
CA GLU A 296 -2.65 22.18 19.66
C GLU A 296 -1.66 21.10 19.20
N GLY A 297 -2.20 20.00 18.70
CA GLY A 297 -1.44 18.92 18.09
C GLY A 297 -1.96 18.56 16.72
N ILE A 298 -1.08 18.39 15.75
CA ILE A 298 -1.43 18.02 14.37
C ILE A 298 -1.76 16.53 14.34
N LYS A 299 -2.92 16.16 13.79
CA LYS A 299 -3.35 14.77 13.72
C LYS A 299 -2.47 13.99 12.74
N ILE A 300 -2.12 12.76 13.14
CA ILE A 300 -1.37 11.85 12.27
C ILE A 300 -2.15 11.52 10.98
N ALA A 301 -3.48 11.42 11.07
CA ALA A 301 -4.36 11.24 9.90
C ALA A 301 -4.27 12.41 8.90
N ALA A 302 -4.18 13.65 9.39
CA ALA A 302 -4.03 14.82 8.52
C ALA A 302 -2.67 14.86 7.81
N ILE A 303 -1.60 14.51 8.53
CA ILE A 303 -0.26 14.34 7.93
C ILE A 303 -0.32 13.26 6.84
N ALA A 304 -0.92 12.10 7.13
CA ALA A 304 -1.03 11.01 6.15
C ALA A 304 -1.79 11.44 4.88
N LEU A 305 -2.90 12.15 5.03
CA LEU A 305 -3.70 12.65 3.91
C LEU A 305 -2.96 13.71 3.08
N GLU A 306 -2.15 14.55 3.72
CA GLU A 306 -1.28 15.52 3.02
C GLU A 306 -0.17 14.80 2.24
N LEU A 307 0.44 13.75 2.81
CA LEU A 307 1.42 12.93 2.11
C LEU A 307 0.80 12.22 0.90
N GLU A 308 -0.41 11.70 1.03
CA GLU A 308 -1.19 11.11 -0.07
C GLU A 308 -1.47 12.12 -1.17
N HIS A 309 -1.74 13.38 -0.81
CA HIS A 309 -1.90 14.44 -1.78
C HIS A 309 -0.58 14.83 -2.47
N ARG A 310 0.54 14.98 -1.75
CA ARG A 310 1.84 15.26 -2.38
C ARG A 310 2.24 14.17 -3.35
N ILE A 311 1.95 12.93 -2.96
CA ILE A 311 2.02 11.78 -3.83
C ILE A 311 1.20 12.05 -5.08
N SER A 312 -0.10 12.37 -4.99
CA SER A 312 -1.03 12.61 -6.12
C SER A 312 -0.73 13.82 -7.02
N GLN A 313 0.11 14.75 -6.56
CA GLN A 313 0.62 15.85 -7.38
C GLN A 313 1.89 15.49 -8.18
N GLY A 314 2.61 14.43 -7.78
CA GLY A 314 3.82 14.00 -8.48
C GLY A 314 4.97 15.01 -8.43
N GLY A 315 4.97 15.89 -7.42
CA GLY A 315 6.00 16.91 -7.21
C GLY A 315 7.34 16.35 -6.72
N ALA A 316 8.32 17.22 -6.48
CA ALA A 316 9.67 16.85 -6.02
C ALA A 316 9.67 15.98 -4.75
N ASP A 317 8.70 16.20 -3.87
CA ASP A 317 8.52 15.51 -2.59
C ASP A 317 7.77 14.18 -2.70
N ALA A 318 7.16 13.83 -3.84
CA ALA A 318 6.26 12.68 -3.96
C ALA A 318 6.95 11.35 -3.59
N ARG A 319 8.23 11.18 -3.95
CA ARG A 319 9.02 10.00 -3.57
C ARG A 319 9.29 9.94 -2.06
N SER A 320 9.64 11.06 -1.45
CA SER A 320 9.86 11.12 0.00
C SER A 320 8.56 10.88 0.77
N ALA A 321 7.45 11.47 0.31
CA ALA A 321 6.13 11.28 0.89
C ALA A 321 5.67 9.82 0.79
N ALA A 322 5.86 9.18 -0.37
CA ALA A 322 5.70 7.76 -0.57
C ALA A 322 6.48 6.93 0.46
N GLU A 323 7.76 7.27 0.68
CA GLU A 323 8.63 6.51 1.57
C GLU A 323 8.14 6.56 3.02
N VAL A 324 7.72 7.73 3.48
CA VAL A 324 7.14 7.92 4.81
C VAL A 324 5.82 7.18 4.94
N LEU A 325 4.95 7.26 3.93
CA LEU A 325 3.59 6.71 3.96
C LEU A 325 3.57 5.17 4.09
N ARG A 326 4.66 4.48 3.70
CA ARG A 326 4.90 3.04 3.95
C ARG A 326 4.82 2.63 5.42
N TYR A 327 5.18 3.54 6.31
CA TYR A 327 5.25 3.30 7.75
C TYR A 327 4.00 3.78 8.49
N VAL A 328 3.05 4.38 7.77
CA VAL A 328 1.74 4.72 8.30
C VAL A 328 0.82 3.54 8.08
N GLU A 329 0.19 3.05 9.14
CA GLU A 329 -0.72 1.92 9.12
C GLU A 329 -2.19 2.35 9.25
N GLY A 330 -3.11 1.43 8.96
CA GLY A 330 -4.55 1.63 9.18
C GLY A 330 -5.25 2.45 8.09
N SER A 331 -6.57 2.53 8.23
CA SER A 331 -7.51 3.33 7.44
C SER A 331 -7.93 4.56 8.22
N ASP A 332 -8.41 5.55 7.47
CA ASP A 332 -9.05 6.72 8.03
C ASP A 332 -10.55 6.65 7.78
N THR A 333 -11.32 6.43 8.83
CA THR A 333 -12.79 6.30 8.74
C THR A 333 -13.45 7.51 8.08
N LEU A 334 -12.89 8.71 8.15
CA LEU A 334 -13.49 9.87 7.48
C LEU A 334 -13.32 9.81 5.96
N THR A 335 -12.15 9.43 5.45
CA THR A 335 -11.89 9.35 4.01
C THR A 335 -12.11 7.96 3.41
N GLY A 336 -12.35 6.96 4.26
CA GLY A 336 -12.48 5.55 3.91
C GLY A 336 -11.15 4.88 3.60
N VAL A 337 -11.22 3.64 3.13
CA VAL A 337 -10.03 2.83 2.84
C VAL A 337 -9.12 3.43 1.75
N PHE A 338 -9.68 4.24 0.86
CA PHE A 338 -8.96 4.86 -0.26
C PHE A 338 -8.39 6.25 0.05
N GLY A 339 -8.67 6.83 1.22
CA GLY A 339 -8.13 8.15 1.56
C GLY A 339 -8.58 9.24 0.57
N GLY A 340 -7.63 10.09 0.19
CA GLY A 340 -7.82 11.13 -0.83
C GLY A 340 -7.73 10.65 -2.29
N LEU A 341 -7.56 9.35 -2.55
CA LEU A 341 -7.38 8.84 -3.91
C LEU A 341 -8.63 9.11 -4.77
N GLY A 342 -8.41 9.65 -5.97
CA GLY A 342 -9.48 10.00 -6.91
C GLY A 342 -10.22 11.29 -6.60
N ARG A 343 -9.83 12.05 -5.56
CA ARG A 343 -10.41 13.34 -5.20
C ARG A 343 -9.51 14.50 -5.64
N ALA A 344 -10.13 15.51 -6.23
CA ALA A 344 -9.51 16.77 -6.59
C ALA A 344 -9.78 17.84 -5.51
N VAL A 345 -8.82 18.74 -5.38
CA VAL A 345 -8.84 19.89 -4.46
C VAL A 345 -8.29 21.12 -5.14
N GLU A 346 -8.77 22.30 -4.76
CA GLU A 346 -8.35 23.59 -5.32
C GLU A 346 -7.53 24.40 -4.32
N ALA A 347 -7.62 24.08 -3.03
CA ALA A 347 -6.89 24.76 -1.97
C ALA A 347 -5.38 24.85 -2.21
N THR A 348 -4.84 26.00 -1.81
CA THR A 348 -3.40 26.29 -1.94
C THR A 348 -2.65 25.98 -0.64
N SER A 349 -3.28 26.16 0.52
CA SER A 349 -2.70 25.80 1.82
C SER A 349 -2.93 24.33 2.15
N ASP A 350 -2.00 23.68 2.86
CA ASP A 350 -2.13 22.26 3.24
C ASP A 350 -3.37 22.06 4.13
N GLN A 351 -3.64 22.98 5.05
CA GLN A 351 -4.79 22.88 5.95
C GLN A 351 -6.15 22.88 5.20
N GLU A 352 -6.39 23.88 4.35
CA GLU A 352 -7.65 24.00 3.61
C GLU A 352 -7.80 22.80 2.67
N ARG A 353 -6.69 22.32 2.11
CA ARG A 353 -6.64 21.13 1.27
C ARG A 353 -7.09 19.88 2.00
N ILE A 354 -6.64 19.69 3.23
CA ILE A 354 -7.08 18.56 4.07
C ILE A 354 -8.59 18.65 4.34
N ILE A 355 -9.10 19.83 4.68
CA ILE A 355 -10.54 20.07 4.89
C ILE A 355 -11.33 19.74 3.62
N GLU A 356 -10.87 20.21 2.45
CA GLU A 356 -11.47 19.89 1.16
C GLU A 356 -11.45 18.39 0.85
N LEU A 357 -10.32 17.69 1.07
CA LEU A 357 -10.20 16.24 0.84
C LEU A 357 -11.16 15.42 1.70
N TYR A 358 -11.33 15.81 2.97
CA TYR A 358 -12.35 15.22 3.83
C TYR A 358 -13.76 15.48 3.26
N GLY A 359 -14.08 16.73 2.90
CA GLY A 359 -15.39 17.10 2.35
C GLY A 359 -15.70 16.58 0.94
N ALA A 360 -14.69 16.17 0.18
CA ALA A 360 -14.79 15.77 -1.23
C ALA A 360 -15.36 14.35 -1.47
N SER A 361 -16.10 13.81 -0.50
CA SER A 361 -16.88 12.55 -0.66
C SER A 361 -17.98 12.63 -1.72
N ASP A 362 -18.22 13.81 -2.29
CA ASP A 362 -19.09 13.98 -3.44
C ASP A 362 -18.45 13.50 -4.75
N GLN A 363 -17.12 13.40 -4.84
CA GLN A 363 -16.39 13.10 -6.09
C GLN A 363 -16.19 11.61 -6.37
N ASP A 364 -16.67 10.74 -5.49
CA ASP A 364 -16.53 9.29 -5.63
C ASP A 364 -17.79 8.52 -5.24
N ILE A 365 -17.83 7.25 -5.66
CA ILE A 365 -18.76 6.24 -5.16
C ILE A 365 -17.96 5.01 -4.74
N ASP A 366 -18.01 4.67 -3.46
CA ASP A 366 -17.33 3.52 -2.89
C ASP A 366 -18.27 2.32 -2.75
N ILE A 367 -17.89 1.18 -3.32
CA ILE A 367 -18.73 -0.02 -3.38
C ILE A 367 -17.95 -1.25 -2.90
N GLY A 368 -18.57 -2.03 -2.02
CA GLY A 368 -18.04 -3.29 -1.51
C GLY A 368 -18.92 -4.50 -1.85
N PHE A 369 -18.33 -5.66 -2.13
CA PHE A 369 -19.02 -6.95 -2.20
C PHE A 369 -18.46 -7.88 -1.14
N TRP A 370 -19.31 -8.40 -0.26
CA TRP A 370 -18.87 -9.24 0.85
C TRP A 370 -19.75 -10.46 1.04
N ASP A 371 -19.14 -11.65 1.02
CA ASP A 371 -19.83 -12.88 1.39
C ASP A 371 -19.89 -13.03 2.92
N LEU A 372 -21.10 -13.11 3.46
CA LEU A 372 -21.38 -13.21 4.89
C LEU A 372 -22.01 -14.56 5.28
N GLN A 373 -21.80 -15.61 4.48
CA GLN A 373 -22.31 -16.96 4.76
C GLN A 373 -21.90 -17.47 6.15
N TRP A 374 -20.75 -17.04 6.66
CA TRP A 374 -20.23 -17.43 7.98
C TRP A 374 -21.05 -16.88 9.16
N LEU A 375 -21.97 -15.95 8.91
CA LEU A 375 -22.99 -15.52 9.89
C LEU A 375 -24.18 -16.48 9.96
N LYS A 376 -24.26 -17.51 9.11
CA LYS A 376 -25.38 -18.46 9.14
C LYS A 376 -25.53 -19.11 10.52
N GLY A 377 -26.69 -18.90 11.14
CA GLY A 377 -26.99 -19.42 12.48
C GLY A 377 -26.30 -18.63 13.61
N ALA A 378 -25.55 -17.57 13.30
CA ALA A 378 -24.99 -16.67 14.29
C ALA A 378 -26.04 -15.64 14.72
N LYS A 379 -26.51 -15.75 15.96
CA LYS A 379 -27.27 -14.70 16.66
C LYS A 379 -26.37 -13.88 17.59
N ASP A 380 -25.06 -14.02 17.42
CA ASP A 380 -24.05 -13.47 18.30
C ASP A 380 -23.94 -11.95 18.09
N PRO A 381 -24.35 -11.13 19.08
CA PRO A 381 -24.28 -9.68 18.97
C PRO A 381 -22.85 -9.17 18.75
N ASP A 382 -21.82 -9.89 19.22
CA ASP A 382 -20.43 -9.48 19.07
C ASP A 382 -19.99 -9.62 17.61
N LYS A 383 -20.37 -10.70 16.92
CA LYS A 383 -20.07 -10.86 15.48
C LYS A 383 -20.74 -9.79 14.63
N LEU A 384 -21.99 -9.44 14.95
CA LEU A 384 -22.70 -8.37 14.24
C LEU A 384 -22.04 -7.01 14.49
N TYR A 385 -21.56 -6.77 15.72
CA TYR A 385 -20.77 -5.58 16.05
C TYR A 385 -19.43 -5.54 15.31
N ASP A 386 -18.72 -6.66 15.20
CA ASP A 386 -17.45 -6.75 14.47
C ASP A 386 -17.65 -6.46 12.96
N VAL A 387 -18.75 -6.95 12.37
CA VAL A 387 -19.14 -6.63 10.98
C VAL A 387 -19.50 -5.15 10.81
N ALA A 388 -20.30 -4.59 11.73
CA ALA A 388 -20.62 -3.16 11.73
C ALA A 388 -19.35 -2.31 11.86
N THR A 389 -18.41 -2.71 12.72
CA THR A 389 -17.11 -2.03 12.88
C THR A 389 -16.30 -2.07 11.58
N ALA A 390 -16.28 -3.21 10.88
CA ALA A 390 -15.60 -3.32 9.58
C ALA A 390 -16.22 -2.41 8.52
N ILE A 391 -17.55 -2.39 8.41
CA ILE A 391 -18.29 -1.54 7.47
C ILE A 391 -18.03 -0.06 7.75
N THR A 392 -18.04 0.32 9.03
CA THR A 392 -17.71 1.67 9.49
C THR A 392 -16.27 2.05 9.14
N ASP A 393 -15.27 1.21 9.46
CA ASP A 393 -13.86 1.50 9.22
C ASP A 393 -13.52 1.74 7.75
N LEU A 394 -14.12 0.94 6.87
CA LEU A 394 -13.93 1.04 5.42
C LEU A 394 -14.70 2.22 4.81
N ASN A 395 -15.77 2.68 5.48
CA ASN A 395 -16.58 3.86 5.17
C ASN A 395 -17.07 3.93 3.70
N LEU A 396 -17.58 2.82 3.16
CA LEU A 396 -18.10 2.77 1.77
C LEU A 396 -19.54 3.27 1.66
N ASP A 397 -19.93 3.75 0.49
CA ASP A 397 -21.29 4.24 0.20
C ASP A 397 -22.33 3.13 0.05
N ALA A 398 -21.92 2.00 -0.54
CA ALA A 398 -22.79 0.86 -0.77
C ALA A 398 -22.07 -0.48 -0.55
N TRP A 399 -22.81 -1.45 -0.03
CA TRP A 399 -22.35 -2.81 0.23
C TRP A 399 -23.33 -3.82 -0.36
N CYS A 400 -22.84 -4.67 -1.24
CA CYS A 400 -23.50 -5.89 -1.68
C CYS A 400 -23.11 -7.05 -0.76
N LEU A 401 -24.00 -7.39 0.17
CA LEU A 401 -23.86 -8.51 1.09
C LEU A 401 -24.39 -9.78 0.41
N ILE A 402 -23.48 -10.68 0.05
CA ILE A 402 -23.78 -11.94 -0.66
C ILE A 402 -23.88 -13.07 0.36
N GLN A 403 -24.86 -13.97 0.20
CA GLN A 403 -25.10 -15.08 1.14
C GLN A 403 -25.24 -14.63 2.61
N VAL A 404 -25.89 -13.49 2.85
CA VAL A 404 -26.11 -12.98 4.21
C VAL A 404 -27.40 -13.56 4.80
N PRO A 405 -27.44 -13.96 6.08
CA PRO A 405 -28.70 -14.27 6.75
C PRO A 405 -29.61 -13.04 6.81
N ALA A 406 -30.86 -13.16 6.38
CA ALA A 406 -31.76 -12.01 6.26
C ALA A 406 -31.98 -11.29 7.61
N ASP A 407 -32.04 -12.04 8.72
CA ASP A 407 -32.18 -11.52 10.08
C ASP A 407 -30.91 -10.85 10.62
N ALA A 408 -29.72 -11.24 10.11
CA ALA A 408 -28.46 -10.61 10.49
C ALA A 408 -28.34 -9.19 9.94
N VAL A 409 -28.97 -8.88 8.79
CA VAL A 409 -28.89 -7.55 8.16
C VAL A 409 -29.47 -6.47 9.08
N ASP A 410 -30.66 -6.70 9.64
CA ASP A 410 -31.29 -5.74 10.56
C ASP A 410 -30.42 -5.51 11.82
N GLY A 411 -29.79 -6.58 12.32
CA GLY A 411 -28.85 -6.48 13.44
C GLY A 411 -27.59 -5.67 13.12
N ILE A 412 -27.04 -5.82 11.91
CA ILE A 412 -25.90 -5.01 11.44
C ILE A 412 -26.30 -3.53 11.34
N LEU A 413 -27.43 -3.23 10.69
CA LEU A 413 -27.94 -1.86 10.56
C LEU A 413 -28.20 -1.20 11.91
N ALA A 414 -28.80 -1.94 12.85
CA ALA A 414 -29.01 -1.47 14.20
C ALA A 414 -27.69 -1.14 14.90
N LYS A 415 -26.64 -1.95 14.73
CA LYS A 415 -25.32 -1.66 15.33
C LYS A 415 -24.62 -0.48 14.68
N LEU A 416 -24.72 -0.32 13.36
CA LEU A 416 -24.20 0.86 12.65
C LEU A 416 -24.81 2.14 13.21
N ASP A 417 -26.14 2.19 13.36
CA ASP A 417 -26.81 3.33 13.95
C ASP A 417 -26.50 3.49 15.44
N GLU A 418 -26.78 2.47 16.27
CA GLU A 418 -26.66 2.54 17.73
C GLU A 418 -25.25 2.87 18.21
N LYS A 419 -24.22 2.30 17.56
CA LYS A 419 -22.83 2.44 18.00
C LYS A 419 -22.10 3.57 17.31
N PHE A 420 -22.29 3.72 16.01
CA PHE A 420 -21.49 4.65 15.21
C PHE A 420 -22.30 5.84 14.69
N GLY A 421 -23.62 5.82 14.79
CA GLY A 421 -24.50 6.88 14.30
C GLY A 421 -24.73 6.87 12.79
N GLU A 422 -24.29 5.82 12.11
CA GLU A 422 -24.37 5.69 10.66
C GLU A 422 -25.74 5.18 10.22
N LYS A 423 -26.34 5.85 9.24
CA LYS A 423 -27.64 5.47 8.68
C LYS A 423 -27.45 4.72 7.39
N PHE A 424 -27.94 3.48 7.35
CA PHE A 424 -27.98 2.69 6.13
C PHE A 424 -29.41 2.24 5.85
N LEU A 425 -29.78 2.27 4.57
CA LEU A 425 -30.98 1.63 4.05
C LEU A 425 -30.61 0.25 3.50
N CYS A 426 -31.61 -0.61 3.30
CA CYS A 426 -31.42 -1.97 2.80
C CYS A 426 -32.47 -2.33 1.75
N LYS A 427 -32.03 -3.10 0.74
CA LYS A 427 -32.90 -3.75 -0.24
C LYS A 427 -32.38 -5.15 -0.53
N PHE A 428 -33.25 -6.14 -0.32
CA PHE A 428 -32.98 -7.52 -0.70
C PHE A 428 -33.18 -7.74 -2.20
N ALA A 429 -32.36 -8.60 -2.78
CA ALA A 429 -32.52 -9.08 -4.15
C ALA A 429 -33.74 -10.00 -4.27
N GLU A 430 -33.99 -10.81 -3.25
CA GLU A 430 -35.11 -11.72 -3.17
C GLU A 430 -36.37 -11.02 -2.64
N GLU A 431 -37.53 -11.36 -3.21
CA GLU A 431 -38.82 -10.97 -2.63
C GLU A 431 -38.98 -11.60 -1.23
N GLU A 432 -39.78 -10.99 -0.35
CA GLU A 432 -39.90 -11.43 1.05
C GLU A 432 -40.28 -12.91 1.19
N GLY A 433 -41.22 -13.40 0.37
CA GLY A 433 -41.60 -14.82 0.34
C GLY A 433 -40.58 -15.77 -0.31
N GLN A 434 -39.52 -15.24 -0.92
CA GLN A 434 -38.44 -15.97 -1.58
C GLN A 434 -37.13 -15.91 -0.80
N ARG A 435 -37.06 -15.15 0.30
CA ARG A 435 -35.86 -15.07 1.14
C ARG A 435 -35.57 -16.46 1.73
N LEU A 436 -34.57 -17.11 1.18
CA LEU A 436 -33.99 -18.31 1.76
C LEU A 436 -33.28 -17.95 3.06
N GLN A 437 -32.75 -18.95 3.76
CA GLN A 437 -31.93 -18.72 4.96
C GLN A 437 -30.72 -17.80 4.69
N LEU A 438 -30.22 -17.78 3.45
CA LEU A 438 -29.17 -16.89 2.97
C LEU A 438 -29.70 -16.11 1.76
N ALA A 439 -29.49 -14.81 1.76
CA ALA A 439 -30.00 -13.87 0.77
C ALA A 439 -28.88 -13.00 0.20
N THR A 440 -29.21 -12.21 -0.82
CA THR A 440 -28.35 -11.12 -1.29
C THR A 440 -29.01 -9.80 -0.94
N ALA A 441 -28.30 -8.93 -0.23
CA ALA A 441 -28.80 -7.61 0.17
C ALA A 441 -27.85 -6.52 -0.29
N VAL A 442 -28.40 -5.39 -0.72
CA VAL A 442 -27.64 -4.16 -0.89
C VAL A 442 -28.00 -3.24 0.27
N ILE A 443 -27.02 -2.86 1.07
CA ILE A 443 -27.15 -1.77 2.03
C ILE A 443 -26.41 -0.56 1.50
N TRP A 444 -26.92 0.64 1.73
CA TRP A 444 -26.28 1.87 1.26
C TRP A 444 -26.58 3.05 2.17
N ARG A 445 -25.72 4.07 2.10
CA ARG A 445 -25.92 5.31 2.84
C ARG A 445 -26.85 6.25 2.04
N PRO A 446 -28.03 6.61 2.57
CA PRO A 446 -28.98 7.45 1.85
C PRO A 446 -28.52 8.91 1.72
N SER A 447 -27.51 9.33 2.49
CA SER A 447 -26.93 10.66 2.36
C SER A 447 -25.98 10.78 1.17
N SER A 448 -25.39 9.69 0.66
CA SER A 448 -24.44 9.70 -0.46
C SER A 448 -24.99 9.14 -1.77
N VAL A 449 -25.77 8.08 -1.72
CA VAL A 449 -26.29 7.39 -2.91
C VAL A 449 -27.77 7.03 -2.76
N SER A 450 -28.47 6.92 -3.89
CA SER A 450 -29.78 6.28 -3.96
C SER A 450 -29.70 4.96 -4.69
N LEU A 451 -30.56 4.02 -4.29
CA LEU A 451 -30.65 2.69 -4.87
C LEU A 451 -32.09 2.38 -5.28
N GLU A 452 -32.29 2.00 -6.54
CA GLU A 452 -33.58 1.54 -7.06
C GLU A 452 -33.46 0.14 -7.62
N ARG A 453 -34.52 -0.67 -7.50
CA ARG A 453 -34.55 -2.00 -8.14
C ARG A 453 -35.00 -1.85 -9.58
N GLY A 454 -34.16 -2.28 -10.51
CA GLY A 454 -34.46 -2.37 -11.93
C GLY A 454 -35.21 -3.66 -12.28
N ASN A 455 -35.69 -3.72 -13.51
CA ASN A 455 -36.32 -4.91 -14.08
C ASN A 455 -35.47 -5.43 -15.23
N TRP A 456 -35.25 -6.74 -15.28
CA TRP A 456 -34.73 -7.39 -16.48
C TRP A 456 -35.78 -7.40 -17.59
N ASP A 457 -35.32 -7.59 -18.82
CA ASP A 457 -36.20 -7.76 -19.97
C ASP A 457 -37.17 -8.94 -19.73
N ALA A 458 -38.44 -8.77 -20.10
CA ALA A 458 -39.50 -9.76 -19.86
C ALA A 458 -39.19 -11.14 -20.47
N SER A 459 -38.39 -11.19 -21.54
CA SER A 459 -37.95 -12.44 -22.17
C SER A 459 -36.97 -13.26 -21.33
N MET A 460 -36.34 -12.67 -20.30
CA MET A 460 -35.49 -13.38 -19.35
C MET A 460 -36.29 -14.12 -18.27
N LYS A 461 -37.59 -13.83 -18.15
CA LYS A 461 -38.45 -14.41 -17.12
C LYS A 461 -38.48 -15.93 -17.22
N GLY A 462 -38.11 -16.60 -16.11
CA GLY A 462 -38.04 -18.07 -16.03
C GLY A 462 -36.78 -18.69 -16.67
N ALA A 463 -35.97 -17.94 -17.41
CA ALA A 463 -34.70 -18.43 -17.93
C ALA A 463 -33.63 -18.57 -16.83
N TRP A 464 -33.62 -17.62 -15.87
CA TRP A 464 -32.65 -17.56 -14.77
C TRP A 464 -32.59 -18.84 -13.92
N THR A 465 -33.75 -19.39 -13.59
CA THR A 465 -33.91 -20.53 -12.68
C THR A 465 -34.14 -21.84 -13.44
N ARG A 466 -33.97 -21.85 -14.77
CA ARG A 466 -34.19 -23.05 -15.57
C ARG A 466 -33.10 -24.08 -15.27
N PRO A 467 -33.45 -25.32 -14.90
CA PRO A 467 -32.46 -26.38 -14.70
C PRO A 467 -31.72 -26.72 -16.00
N VAL A 468 -30.40 -26.84 -15.91
CA VAL A 468 -29.52 -27.20 -17.03
C VAL A 468 -28.71 -28.45 -16.67
N LYS A 469 -28.39 -29.28 -17.67
CA LYS A 469 -27.48 -30.42 -17.55
C LYS A 469 -26.67 -30.59 -18.83
N ALA A 470 -25.46 -31.13 -18.69
CA ALA A 470 -24.67 -31.53 -19.85
C ALA A 470 -25.35 -32.70 -20.58
N THR A 471 -25.28 -32.70 -21.91
CA THR A 471 -25.80 -33.79 -22.73
C THR A 471 -25.12 -35.11 -22.35
N GLY A 472 -25.90 -36.10 -21.93
CA GLY A 472 -25.37 -37.41 -21.51
C GLY A 472 -24.91 -37.51 -20.05
N SER A 473 -25.02 -36.44 -19.24
CA SER A 473 -24.69 -36.52 -17.81
C SER A 473 -25.73 -37.32 -17.02
N PRO A 474 -25.31 -38.21 -16.10
CA PRO A 474 -26.20 -38.93 -15.19
C PRO A 474 -26.75 -38.05 -14.05
N ASP A 475 -26.17 -36.87 -13.81
CA ASP A 475 -26.58 -35.98 -12.73
C ASP A 475 -27.94 -35.29 -13.02
N PRO A 476 -28.75 -35.03 -11.97
CA PRO A 476 -29.99 -34.28 -12.13
C PRO A 476 -29.70 -32.85 -12.60
N ALA A 477 -30.57 -32.32 -13.47
CA ALA A 477 -30.46 -30.94 -13.92
C ALA A 477 -30.59 -29.98 -12.73
N LYS A 478 -29.69 -29.00 -12.66
CA LYS A 478 -29.66 -27.99 -11.59
C LYS A 478 -29.79 -26.61 -12.22
N PRO A 479 -30.50 -25.66 -11.58
CA PRO A 479 -30.62 -24.31 -12.11
C PRO A 479 -29.26 -23.60 -12.07
N VAL A 480 -28.99 -22.67 -12.98
CA VAL A 480 -27.76 -21.84 -12.89
C VAL A 480 -27.88 -20.89 -11.70
N PHE A 481 -29.01 -20.19 -11.58
CA PHE A 481 -29.32 -19.35 -10.42
C PHE A 481 -30.49 -19.95 -9.63
N GLU A 482 -30.38 -19.99 -8.30
CA GLU A 482 -31.49 -20.44 -7.44
C GLU A 482 -32.65 -19.44 -7.45
N VAL A 483 -32.32 -18.14 -7.49
CA VAL A 483 -33.25 -17.02 -7.62
C VAL A 483 -32.75 -16.11 -8.74
N GLU A 484 -33.67 -15.41 -9.41
CA GLU A 484 -33.33 -14.40 -10.40
C GLU A 484 -32.37 -13.35 -9.79
N PRO A 485 -31.19 -13.11 -10.41
CA PRO A 485 -30.26 -12.10 -9.90
C PRO A 485 -30.92 -10.73 -9.98
N ALA A 486 -30.91 -9.96 -8.90
CA ALA A 486 -31.51 -8.63 -8.93
C ALA A 486 -30.62 -7.63 -9.68
N LEU A 487 -31.27 -6.79 -10.48
CA LEU A 487 -30.68 -5.59 -11.06
C LEU A 487 -30.98 -4.41 -10.15
N PHE A 488 -29.94 -3.71 -9.72
CA PHE A 488 -30.08 -2.45 -9.01
C PHE A 488 -29.50 -1.29 -9.82
N HIS A 489 -30.09 -0.11 -9.67
CA HIS A 489 -29.58 1.14 -10.19
C HIS A 489 -29.08 1.96 -9.00
N LEU A 490 -27.77 2.14 -8.91
CA LEU A 490 -27.13 2.97 -7.91
C LEU A 490 -26.81 4.33 -8.53
N ARG A 491 -27.17 5.43 -7.85
CA ARG A 491 -26.96 6.80 -8.33
C ARG A 491 -26.30 7.65 -7.24
N ALA A 492 -25.28 8.43 -7.60
CA ALA A 492 -24.70 9.42 -6.70
C ALA A 492 -25.68 10.57 -6.43
N LEU A 493 -25.80 10.99 -5.17
CA LEU A 493 -26.63 12.13 -4.75
C LEU A 493 -25.85 13.41 -4.53
N LYS A 494 -24.54 13.30 -4.27
CA LYS A 494 -23.71 14.42 -3.84
C LYS A 494 -22.95 15.12 -4.99
N TYR A 495 -22.93 14.55 -6.20
CA TYR A 495 -22.15 15.06 -7.33
C TYR A 495 -23.02 15.83 -8.35
N PRO A 496 -22.50 16.87 -9.04
CA PRO A 496 -23.26 17.65 -10.03
C PRO A 496 -23.61 16.88 -11.31
N THR A 497 -22.97 15.73 -11.59
CA THR A 497 -23.36 14.86 -12.71
C THR A 497 -24.21 13.70 -12.19
N GLU A 498 -25.22 13.29 -12.97
CA GLU A 498 -26.06 12.12 -12.69
C GLU A 498 -25.29 10.79 -12.87
N ALA A 499 -24.17 10.62 -12.17
CA ALA A 499 -23.41 9.38 -12.20
C ALA A 499 -24.27 8.24 -11.64
N ALA A 500 -24.52 7.24 -12.48
CA ALA A 500 -25.32 6.08 -12.14
C ALA A 500 -24.73 4.81 -12.76
N VAL A 501 -24.75 3.73 -11.98
CA VAL A 501 -24.26 2.41 -12.39
C VAL A 501 -25.33 1.35 -12.17
N ASN A 502 -25.36 0.37 -13.06
CA ASN A 502 -26.12 -0.86 -12.87
C ASN A 502 -25.31 -1.82 -12.00
N LEU A 503 -25.90 -2.31 -10.92
CA LEU A 503 -25.25 -3.14 -9.93
C LEU A 503 -25.93 -4.51 -9.86
N VAL A 504 -25.14 -5.57 -10.00
CA VAL A 504 -25.59 -6.95 -9.90
C VAL A 504 -24.63 -7.72 -8.99
N ALA A 505 -25.16 -8.37 -7.95
CA ALA A 505 -24.39 -9.22 -7.07
C ALA A 505 -24.83 -10.68 -7.27
N VAL A 506 -23.88 -11.59 -7.48
CA VAL A 506 -24.18 -13.00 -7.76
C VAL A 506 -23.37 -13.95 -6.88
N ASN A 507 -24.03 -15.03 -6.46
CA ASN A 507 -23.39 -16.13 -5.74
C ASN A 507 -22.83 -17.18 -6.72
N SER A 508 -21.57 -17.02 -7.11
CA SER A 508 -20.85 -17.98 -7.96
C SER A 508 -20.27 -19.15 -7.16
N LYS A 509 -20.03 -18.99 -5.85
CA LYS A 509 -19.45 -20.03 -4.98
C LYS A 509 -20.36 -21.26 -4.86
N ALA A 510 -21.68 -21.08 -4.88
CA ALA A 510 -22.67 -22.17 -4.90
C ALA A 510 -22.55 -23.08 -6.14
N LEU A 511 -21.90 -22.64 -7.21
CA LEU A 511 -21.68 -23.44 -8.41
C LEU A 511 -20.56 -24.48 -8.23
N GLY A 512 -19.69 -24.32 -7.22
CA GLY A 512 -18.60 -25.27 -6.96
C GLY A 512 -17.73 -25.49 -8.21
N GLN A 513 -17.28 -26.71 -8.47
CA GLN A 513 -16.43 -27.05 -9.63
C GLN A 513 -17.22 -27.28 -10.94
N ASP A 514 -18.51 -26.91 -11.01
CA ASP A 514 -19.35 -27.12 -12.20
C ASP A 514 -19.03 -26.08 -13.29
N GLU A 515 -18.04 -26.39 -14.13
CA GLU A 515 -17.56 -25.52 -15.21
C GLU A 515 -18.68 -25.13 -16.19
N LEU A 516 -19.61 -26.05 -16.49
CA LEU A 516 -20.72 -25.77 -17.39
C LEU A 516 -21.64 -24.71 -16.80
N ARG A 517 -22.07 -24.86 -15.54
CA ARG A 517 -22.95 -23.87 -14.89
C ARG A 517 -22.26 -22.52 -14.70
N ARG A 518 -20.95 -22.48 -14.45
CA ARG A 518 -20.17 -21.23 -14.41
C ARG A 518 -20.11 -20.53 -15.76
N LEU A 519 -19.83 -21.26 -16.84
CA LEU A 519 -19.83 -20.70 -18.19
C LEU A 519 -21.23 -20.18 -18.56
N LEU A 520 -22.28 -20.94 -18.23
CA LEU A 520 -23.66 -20.54 -18.48
C LEU A 520 -24.06 -19.31 -17.66
N MET A 521 -23.60 -19.17 -16.41
CA MET A 521 -23.81 -17.97 -15.59
C MET A 521 -23.30 -16.72 -16.31
N SER A 522 -22.06 -16.76 -16.81
CA SER A 522 -21.45 -15.67 -17.59
C SER A 522 -22.27 -15.35 -18.84
N LYS A 523 -22.66 -16.37 -19.62
CA LYS A 523 -23.45 -16.19 -20.85
C LYS A 523 -24.86 -15.64 -20.58
N PHE A 524 -25.53 -16.10 -19.54
CA PHE A 524 -26.86 -15.61 -19.17
C PHE A 524 -26.81 -14.14 -18.75
N LEU A 525 -25.87 -13.77 -17.88
CA LEU A 525 -25.68 -12.38 -17.47
C LEU A 525 -25.34 -11.49 -18.65
N THR A 526 -24.38 -11.90 -19.48
CA THR A 526 -23.99 -11.19 -20.70
C THR A 526 -25.18 -10.98 -21.64
N HIS A 527 -25.99 -12.02 -21.88
CA HIS A 527 -27.17 -11.92 -22.73
C HIS A 527 -28.24 -10.98 -22.16
N ALA A 528 -28.49 -11.05 -20.85
CA ALA A 528 -29.46 -10.19 -20.17
C ALA A 528 -29.02 -8.71 -20.18
N ILE A 529 -27.73 -8.45 -19.94
CA ILE A 529 -27.12 -7.13 -20.03
C ILE A 529 -27.24 -6.59 -21.45
N GLY A 530 -26.92 -7.40 -22.47
CA GLY A 530 -27.06 -7.02 -23.88
C GLY A 530 -28.49 -6.62 -24.24
N LYS A 531 -29.49 -7.32 -23.72
CA LYS A 531 -30.91 -6.94 -23.88
C LYS A 531 -31.25 -5.63 -23.15
N ALA A 532 -30.77 -5.45 -21.92
CA ALA A 532 -31.00 -4.23 -21.17
C ALA A 532 -30.39 -3.01 -21.89
N ILE A 533 -29.18 -3.14 -22.43
CA ILE A 533 -28.50 -2.12 -23.26
C ILE A 533 -29.33 -1.82 -24.51
N ALA A 534 -29.79 -2.85 -25.23
CA ALA A 534 -30.61 -2.68 -26.44
C ALA A 534 -31.95 -1.97 -26.17
N SER A 535 -32.49 -2.11 -24.95
CA SER A 535 -33.70 -1.42 -24.49
C SER A 535 -33.44 -0.01 -23.94
N GLY A 536 -32.22 0.52 -24.09
CA GLY A 536 -31.86 1.90 -23.73
C GLY A 536 -31.16 2.07 -22.38
N ASN A 537 -30.80 0.99 -21.67
CA ASN A 537 -30.01 1.09 -20.43
C ASN A 537 -28.50 1.19 -20.74
N GLY A 538 -28.08 2.36 -21.22
CA GLY A 538 -26.71 2.67 -21.63
C GLY A 538 -25.73 3.03 -20.50
N LYS A 539 -26.07 2.78 -19.23
CA LYS A 539 -25.20 3.07 -18.08
C LYS A 539 -24.09 2.02 -17.94
N ASP A 540 -23.10 2.29 -17.10
CA ASP A 540 -22.06 1.32 -16.74
C ASP A 540 -22.65 0.17 -15.94
N TRP A 541 -21.96 -0.97 -15.94
CA TRP A 541 -22.38 -2.17 -15.20
C TRP A 541 -21.28 -2.68 -14.28
N ILE A 542 -21.67 -3.08 -13.07
CA ILE A 542 -20.80 -3.71 -12.08
C ILE A 542 -21.42 -5.03 -11.68
N ILE A 543 -20.67 -6.10 -11.85
CA ILE A 543 -21.09 -7.45 -11.51
C ILE A 543 -20.10 -8.00 -10.49
N GLY A 544 -20.49 -8.05 -9.22
CA GLY A 544 -19.68 -8.63 -8.16
C GLY A 544 -20.06 -10.07 -7.88
N THR A 545 -19.05 -10.87 -7.55
CA THR A 545 -19.12 -12.31 -7.36
C THR A 545 -18.35 -12.68 -6.09
N ASN A 546 -18.77 -13.75 -5.41
CA ASN A 546 -18.13 -14.24 -4.18
C ASN A 546 -17.10 -15.37 -4.41
N SER A 547 -16.68 -15.61 -5.65
CA SER A 547 -15.63 -16.56 -5.99
C SER A 547 -14.89 -16.16 -7.26
N GLU A 548 -13.70 -16.70 -7.44
CA GLU A 548 -12.96 -16.56 -8.70
C GLU A 548 -13.29 -17.65 -9.72
N PRO A 549 -12.97 -17.42 -11.01
CA PRO A 549 -12.55 -16.13 -11.61
C PRO A 549 -13.74 -15.14 -11.75
N PRO A 550 -13.51 -13.87 -12.12
CA PRO A 550 -14.57 -12.96 -12.58
C PRO A 550 -15.31 -13.55 -13.80
N LEU A 551 -16.36 -12.85 -14.29
CA LEU A 551 -17.07 -13.29 -15.50
C LEU A 551 -16.11 -13.44 -16.70
N GLU A 552 -16.45 -14.35 -17.62
CA GLU A 552 -15.56 -14.69 -18.73
C GLU A 552 -15.30 -13.49 -19.65
N PRO A 553 -14.05 -12.99 -19.76
CA PRO A 553 -13.73 -11.78 -20.52
C PRO A 553 -14.14 -11.86 -21.99
N ARG A 554 -14.08 -13.08 -22.57
CA ARG A 554 -14.51 -13.32 -23.96
C ARG A 554 -15.99 -13.06 -24.18
N ASP A 555 -16.83 -13.44 -23.23
CA ASP A 555 -18.28 -13.22 -23.32
C ASP A 555 -18.59 -11.72 -23.19
N LEU A 556 -17.95 -11.04 -22.23
CA LEU A 556 -18.14 -9.60 -22.03
C LEU A 556 -17.64 -8.77 -23.21
N THR A 557 -16.49 -9.13 -23.79
CA THR A 557 -15.96 -8.47 -25.00
C THR A 557 -16.89 -8.68 -26.20
N ALA A 558 -17.53 -9.84 -26.30
CA ALA A 558 -18.46 -10.16 -27.37
C ALA A 558 -19.75 -9.33 -27.34
N LEU A 559 -20.02 -8.56 -26.28
CA LEU A 559 -21.13 -7.60 -26.27
C LEU A 559 -20.98 -6.56 -27.38
N GLY A 560 -19.75 -6.16 -27.77
CA GLY A 560 -19.46 -5.36 -28.97
C GLY A 560 -20.14 -3.99 -29.10
N ASN A 561 -20.97 -3.59 -28.14
CA ASN A 561 -21.92 -2.47 -28.22
C ASN A 561 -21.38 -1.16 -27.64
N GLY A 562 -20.11 -0.82 -27.87
CA GLY A 562 -19.50 0.38 -27.26
C GLY A 562 -19.26 0.23 -25.75
N TYR A 563 -18.98 -0.99 -25.28
CA TYR A 563 -18.63 -1.27 -23.90
C TYR A 563 -17.22 -1.86 -23.79
N SER A 564 -16.48 -1.41 -22.78
CA SER A 564 -15.15 -1.93 -22.45
C SER A 564 -15.21 -2.73 -21.14
N PRO A 565 -14.87 -4.03 -21.17
CA PRO A 565 -14.84 -4.85 -19.96
C PRO A 565 -13.53 -4.68 -19.18
N PHE A 566 -13.66 -4.68 -17.86
CA PHE A 566 -12.58 -4.70 -16.87
C PHE A 566 -12.95 -5.70 -15.77
N ALA A 567 -11.97 -6.22 -15.05
CA ALA A 567 -12.23 -7.07 -13.89
C ALA A 567 -11.07 -7.04 -12.90
N ALA A 568 -11.35 -7.37 -11.65
CA ALA A 568 -10.34 -7.67 -10.64
C ALA A 568 -10.84 -8.70 -9.64
N ASN A 569 -9.89 -9.40 -9.01
CA ASN A 569 -10.17 -10.56 -8.17
C ASN A 569 -9.13 -10.74 -7.05
N ASP A 570 -9.55 -11.33 -5.92
CA ASP A 570 -8.66 -11.71 -4.80
C ASP A 570 -8.16 -13.15 -4.99
N GLU A 571 -6.96 -13.29 -5.55
CA GLU A 571 -6.35 -14.59 -5.88
C GLU A 571 -6.10 -15.49 -4.66
N LEU A 572 -6.16 -14.92 -3.45
CA LEU A 572 -5.86 -15.64 -2.21
C LEU A 572 -7.10 -16.14 -1.50
N ARG A 573 -8.12 -15.28 -1.35
CA ARG A 573 -9.31 -15.57 -0.52
C ARG A 573 -10.64 -15.51 -1.27
N GLY A 574 -10.56 -15.33 -2.58
CA GLY A 574 -11.69 -15.39 -3.49
C GLY A 574 -12.56 -14.13 -3.46
N GLY A 575 -13.43 -14.04 -4.46
CA GLY A 575 -14.23 -12.84 -4.72
C GLY A 575 -13.66 -12.10 -5.92
N ALA A 576 -14.54 -11.64 -6.78
CA ALA A 576 -14.14 -10.96 -8.01
C ALA A 576 -15.25 -10.03 -8.46
N PHE A 577 -14.91 -9.04 -9.27
CA PHE A 577 -15.92 -8.27 -9.98
C PHE A 577 -15.55 -8.07 -11.43
N SER A 578 -16.58 -7.84 -12.24
CA SER A 578 -16.48 -7.40 -13.62
C SER A 578 -17.16 -6.04 -13.76
N TYR A 579 -16.54 -5.15 -14.51
CA TYR A 579 -17.02 -3.81 -14.78
C TYR A 579 -17.14 -3.60 -16.29
N LEU A 580 -18.30 -3.18 -16.78
CA LEU A 580 -18.52 -2.80 -18.17
C LEU A 580 -18.69 -1.30 -18.26
N ARG A 581 -17.66 -0.65 -18.81
CA ARG A 581 -17.64 0.79 -19.04
C ARG A 581 -18.35 1.14 -20.35
N SER A 582 -19.34 2.01 -20.30
CA SER A 582 -19.95 2.61 -21.49
C SER A 582 -19.04 3.69 -22.10
N GLU A 583 -19.21 3.99 -23.39
CA GLU A 583 -18.52 5.10 -24.06
C GLU A 583 -18.82 6.48 -23.46
N HIS A 584 -19.96 6.63 -22.77
CA HIS A 584 -20.40 7.87 -22.14
C HIS A 584 -20.29 7.82 -20.61
N SER A 585 -19.48 6.91 -20.08
CA SER A 585 -19.28 6.74 -18.65
C SER A 585 -18.84 8.06 -18.00
N PRO A 586 -19.54 8.53 -16.94
CA PRO A 586 -19.09 9.65 -16.12
C PRO A 586 -17.97 9.25 -15.15
N ILE A 587 -17.58 7.97 -15.12
CA ILE A 587 -16.52 7.43 -14.28
C ILE A 587 -15.19 7.63 -15.00
N ASP A 588 -14.29 8.38 -14.35
CA ASP A 588 -12.94 8.58 -14.88
C ASP A 588 -12.08 7.35 -14.58
N ARG A 589 -12.12 6.86 -13.32
CA ARG A 589 -11.23 5.81 -12.82
C ARG A 589 -11.88 4.91 -11.79
N ILE A 590 -11.33 3.71 -11.68
CA ILE A 590 -11.62 2.75 -10.63
C ILE A 590 -10.37 2.53 -9.79
N PHE A 591 -10.46 2.72 -8.49
CA PHE A 591 -9.44 2.30 -7.54
C PHE A 591 -9.88 1.01 -6.85
N VAL A 592 -8.95 0.09 -6.62
CA VAL A 592 -9.15 -1.14 -5.83
C VAL A 592 -8.07 -1.27 -4.76
N THR A 593 -8.35 -2.03 -3.72
CA THR A 593 -7.37 -2.30 -2.67
C THR A 593 -6.24 -3.21 -3.16
N GLY A 594 -5.07 -3.13 -2.52
CA GLY A 594 -3.85 -3.85 -2.87
C GLY A 594 -3.93 -5.37 -2.79
N ASP A 595 -5.01 -5.91 -2.24
CA ASP A 595 -5.33 -7.33 -2.20
C ASP A 595 -6.18 -7.83 -3.38
N LEU A 596 -6.52 -6.95 -4.34
CA LEU A 596 -7.16 -7.31 -5.60
C LEU A 596 -6.18 -7.20 -6.77
N SER A 597 -6.23 -8.18 -7.66
CA SER A 597 -5.45 -8.24 -8.90
C SER A 597 -6.37 -7.98 -10.10
N PRO A 598 -6.14 -6.89 -10.87
CA PRO A 598 -6.87 -6.66 -12.11
C PRO A 598 -6.52 -7.69 -13.19
N SER A 599 -7.50 -8.10 -13.99
CA SER A 599 -7.30 -9.14 -15.03
C SER A 599 -6.57 -8.63 -16.28
N GLU A 600 -6.62 -7.33 -16.56
CA GLU A 600 -5.89 -6.67 -17.66
C GLU A 600 -5.48 -5.25 -17.22
N GLU A 601 -4.19 -4.92 -17.34
CA GLU A 601 -3.71 -3.53 -17.26
C GLU A 601 -4.06 -2.80 -18.57
N ARG A 602 -5.34 -2.44 -18.77
CA ARG A 602 -5.67 -1.44 -19.80
C ARG A 602 -5.29 -0.07 -19.26
N TYR A 603 -3.99 0.21 -19.35
CA TYR A 603 -3.26 1.37 -18.84
C TYR A 603 -4.14 2.63 -18.79
N ARG A 604 -4.53 3.05 -17.57
CA ARG A 604 -5.12 4.33 -17.12
C ARG A 604 -6.48 4.25 -16.41
N PHE A 605 -7.31 3.24 -16.62
CA PHE A 605 -8.65 3.22 -16.02
C PHE A 605 -8.71 2.59 -14.61
N PHE A 606 -7.88 1.59 -14.34
CA PHE A 606 -7.92 0.78 -13.12
C PHE A 606 -6.64 0.97 -12.30
N HIS A 607 -6.77 1.28 -11.01
CA HIS A 607 -5.67 1.66 -10.12
C HIS A 607 -5.67 0.79 -8.86
N VAL A 608 -4.53 0.20 -8.53
CA VAL A 608 -4.38 -0.62 -7.32
C VAL A 608 -3.72 0.20 -6.22
N ALA A 609 -4.43 0.47 -5.14
CA ALA A 609 -3.91 1.13 -3.94
C ALA A 609 -3.13 0.11 -3.09
N LYS A 610 -1.87 -0.15 -3.47
CA LYS A 610 -1.04 -1.25 -2.92
C LYS A 610 -0.83 -1.18 -1.41
N GLU A 611 -0.80 0.02 -0.85
CA GLU A 611 -0.66 0.29 0.59
C GLU A 611 -1.99 0.15 1.36
N ARG A 612 -3.11 -0.03 0.67
CA ARG A 612 -4.45 -0.17 1.25
C ARG A 612 -4.91 -1.61 1.14
N THR A 613 -5.12 -2.27 2.27
CA THR A 613 -5.65 -3.63 2.30
C THR A 613 -6.76 -3.71 3.33
N VAL A 614 -7.85 -4.41 3.02
CA VAL A 614 -8.94 -4.67 4.00
C VAL A 614 -8.58 -5.78 4.99
N ASP A 615 -7.54 -6.53 4.66
CA ASP A 615 -7.16 -7.77 5.29
C ASP A 615 -6.80 -7.67 6.78
N LYS A 616 -6.14 -6.59 7.22
CA LYS A 616 -5.61 -6.45 8.59
C LYS A 616 -6.67 -6.64 9.68
N PHE A 617 -7.87 -6.09 9.47
CA PHE A 617 -9.00 -6.22 10.40
C PHE A 617 -9.84 -7.46 10.08
N ILE A 618 -10.18 -7.63 8.81
CA ILE A 618 -11.10 -8.69 8.36
C ILE A 618 -10.56 -10.10 8.64
N ARG A 619 -9.22 -10.31 8.63
CA ARG A 619 -8.60 -11.62 8.94
C ARG A 619 -8.99 -12.20 10.30
N LYS A 620 -9.35 -11.35 11.26
CA LYS A 620 -9.74 -11.79 12.62
C LYS A 620 -11.22 -12.15 12.71
N ILE A 621 -12.01 -11.73 11.74
CA ILE A 621 -13.47 -11.84 11.73
C ILE A 621 -13.93 -12.93 10.77
N ALA A 622 -13.31 -13.01 9.59
CA ALA A 622 -13.74 -13.88 8.51
C ALA A 622 -12.57 -14.51 7.73
N ASP A 623 -12.83 -15.68 7.15
CA ASP A 623 -11.89 -16.41 6.29
C ASP A 623 -11.84 -15.87 4.86
N ASN A 624 -12.86 -15.10 4.46
CA ASN A 624 -12.91 -14.38 3.18
C ASN A 624 -12.75 -12.87 3.40
N ARG A 625 -12.53 -12.12 2.30
CA ARG A 625 -12.45 -10.66 2.31
C ARG A 625 -13.52 -10.05 1.41
N PRO A 626 -13.90 -8.79 1.67
CA PRO A 626 -14.70 -8.05 0.72
C PRO A 626 -13.86 -7.61 -0.48
N VAL A 627 -14.48 -7.61 -1.67
CA VAL A 627 -13.98 -6.88 -2.85
C VAL A 627 -14.39 -5.43 -2.66
N VAL A 628 -13.44 -4.50 -2.64
CA VAL A 628 -13.71 -3.08 -2.40
C VAL A 628 -13.14 -2.23 -3.53
N MET A 629 -13.96 -1.30 -4.03
CA MET A 629 -13.59 -0.39 -5.12
C MET A 629 -14.12 1.03 -4.90
N ARG A 630 -13.42 2.01 -5.46
CA ARG A 630 -13.84 3.41 -5.59
C ARG A 630 -14.04 3.75 -7.05
N LEU A 631 -15.19 4.32 -7.39
CA LEU A 631 -15.45 4.92 -8.70
C LEU A 631 -15.24 6.42 -8.58
N SER A 632 -14.18 6.96 -9.17
CA SER A 632 -13.96 8.42 -9.20
C SER A 632 -14.78 9.06 -10.32
N LEU A 633 -15.52 10.12 -9.98
CA LEU A 633 -16.45 10.82 -10.86
C LEU A 633 -15.71 11.95 -11.59
N GLY A 634 -15.86 11.99 -12.92
CA GLY A 634 -15.11 12.89 -13.79
C GLY A 634 -15.54 14.37 -13.70
N GLY A 635 -14.61 15.22 -13.26
CA GLY A 635 -14.61 16.68 -13.44
C GLY A 635 -13.34 17.10 -14.19
N SER A 636 -13.49 17.76 -15.34
CA SER A 636 -12.37 18.22 -16.19
C SER A 636 -11.33 19.04 -15.40
N LYS A 637 -10.16 18.46 -15.05
CA LYS A 637 -8.82 19.12 -15.02
C LYS A 637 -7.60 18.33 -14.50
N ALA A 638 -7.68 17.10 -14.00
CA ALA A 638 -6.55 16.50 -13.25
C ALA A 638 -5.60 15.56 -14.04
N ALA A 639 -5.75 15.39 -15.37
CA ALA A 639 -5.04 14.34 -16.11
C ALA A 639 -3.50 14.50 -16.24
N THR A 640 -2.90 15.60 -15.75
CA THR A 640 -1.47 15.91 -16.00
C THR A 640 -0.54 15.67 -14.80
N SER A 641 -1.04 15.62 -13.55
CA SER A 641 -0.18 15.43 -12.37
C SER A 641 0.03 13.96 -11.99
N GLU A 642 -0.90 13.07 -12.34
CA GLU A 642 -0.95 11.70 -11.81
C GLU A 642 0.08 10.71 -12.37
N ARG A 643 0.67 11.00 -13.55
CA ARG A 643 1.73 10.16 -14.10
C ARG A 643 3.02 10.19 -13.27
N ALA A 644 3.33 11.34 -12.70
CA ALA A 644 4.52 11.51 -11.84
C ALA A 644 4.31 10.93 -10.43
N VAL A 645 3.06 10.80 -10.01
CA VAL A 645 2.60 10.08 -8.80
C VAL A 645 2.88 8.61 -8.92
N GLU A 646 2.47 8.03 -10.04
CA GLU A 646 2.57 6.61 -10.34
C GLU A 646 4.04 6.20 -10.43
N GLU A 647 4.87 7.00 -11.10
CA GLU A 647 6.33 6.82 -11.14
C GLU A 647 6.98 6.94 -9.75
N SER A 648 6.50 7.85 -8.89
CA SER A 648 7.04 8.04 -7.53
C SER A 648 6.62 6.96 -6.54
N LEU A 649 5.37 6.49 -6.61
CA LEU A 649 4.84 5.37 -5.82
C LEU A 649 5.52 4.05 -6.23
N GLN A 650 5.68 3.79 -7.52
CA GLN A 650 6.35 2.56 -8.00
C GLN A 650 7.84 2.51 -7.62
N THR A 651 8.54 3.65 -7.66
CA THR A 651 9.98 3.72 -7.32
C THR A 651 10.25 3.44 -5.84
N VAL A 652 9.31 3.78 -4.96
CA VAL A 652 9.57 3.86 -3.51
C VAL A 652 8.97 2.69 -2.73
N PHE A 653 7.87 2.08 -3.16
CA PHE A 653 7.18 1.02 -2.41
C PHE A 653 7.68 -0.40 -2.69
N GLY A 654 8.52 -0.60 -3.71
CA GLY A 654 9.40 -1.76 -3.81
C GLY A 654 8.71 -3.12 -3.70
N VAL A 655 7.68 -3.37 -4.49
CA VAL A 655 7.93 -4.26 -5.62
C VAL A 655 8.04 -3.31 -6.80
N PRO A 656 9.12 -3.31 -7.59
CA PRO A 656 8.98 -2.81 -8.94
C PRO A 656 7.96 -3.76 -9.56
N GLU A 657 6.69 -3.34 -9.55
CA GLU A 657 5.95 -3.54 -10.77
C GLU A 657 6.88 -2.95 -11.79
N PHE A 658 7.50 -3.86 -12.52
CA PHE A 658 7.93 -3.50 -13.83
C PHE A 658 6.77 -2.67 -14.36
N GLN A 659 7.02 -1.41 -14.68
CA GLN A 659 6.43 -0.92 -15.90
C GLN A 659 6.87 -1.94 -16.96
N LEU A 660 6.14 -3.05 -17.06
CA LEU A 660 5.40 -3.27 -18.26
C LEU A 660 4.52 -2.00 -18.35
N GLU A 661 5.00 -0.82 -18.80
CA GLU A 661 4.82 -0.46 -20.21
C GLU A 661 4.49 -1.73 -20.93
N SER A 662 3.21 -1.99 -21.21
CA SER A 662 2.76 -3.08 -22.08
C SER A 662 3.93 -3.55 -22.95
N GLY A 663 4.59 -4.59 -22.44
CA GLY A 663 6.04 -4.78 -22.57
C GLY A 663 6.40 -5.43 -23.85
N ASP A 664 5.81 -4.93 -24.92
CA ASP A 664 6.22 -5.26 -26.25
C ASP A 664 6.81 -4.03 -26.93
N GLY A 665 7.25 -2.98 -26.22
CA GLY A 665 8.09 -1.94 -26.83
C GLY A 665 9.39 -2.53 -27.41
N TRP A 666 10.07 -3.38 -26.63
CA TRP A 666 11.20 -4.16 -27.12
C TRP A 666 10.77 -5.32 -28.00
N ALA A 667 9.60 -5.95 -27.75
CA ALA A 667 9.11 -7.10 -28.50
C ALA A 667 8.28 -6.73 -29.74
N THR A 668 8.11 -5.45 -30.06
CA THR A 668 7.40 -4.99 -31.25
C THR A 668 8.15 -5.49 -32.48
N GLY A 669 7.48 -6.31 -33.30
CA GLY A 669 8.09 -6.98 -34.45
C GLY A 669 8.85 -8.26 -34.11
N LEU A 670 8.84 -8.72 -32.86
CA LEU A 670 9.41 -10.01 -32.45
C LEU A 670 8.65 -11.15 -33.15
N THR A 671 9.38 -12.00 -33.85
CA THR A 671 8.81 -13.14 -34.58
C THR A 671 9.62 -14.41 -34.37
N SER A 672 8.94 -15.54 -34.29
CA SER A 672 9.55 -16.88 -34.16
C SER A 672 9.08 -17.87 -35.23
N ALA A 673 8.11 -17.48 -36.05
CA ALA A 673 7.45 -18.37 -36.98
C ALA A 673 8.39 -18.76 -38.13
N GLY A 674 8.69 -20.07 -38.25
CA GLY A 674 9.49 -20.61 -39.35
C GLY A 674 10.98 -20.24 -39.30
N LEU A 675 11.50 -19.77 -38.16
CA LEU A 675 12.89 -19.37 -38.03
C LEU A 675 13.74 -20.46 -37.38
N THR A 676 14.91 -20.75 -37.95
CA THR A 676 15.99 -21.51 -37.30
C THR A 676 16.66 -20.67 -36.21
N LYS A 677 17.48 -21.25 -35.32
CA LYS A 677 18.17 -20.47 -34.26
C LYS A 677 19.00 -19.29 -34.79
N PRO A 678 19.87 -19.45 -35.82
CA PRO A 678 20.62 -18.31 -36.38
C PRO A 678 19.69 -17.24 -36.96
N THR A 679 18.67 -17.64 -37.73
CA THR A 679 17.76 -16.69 -38.37
C THR A 679 16.85 -16.00 -37.35
N PHE A 680 16.45 -16.69 -36.28
CA PHE A 680 15.70 -16.10 -35.16
C PHE A 680 16.50 -14.99 -34.48
N LEU A 681 17.79 -15.24 -34.23
CA LEU A 681 18.68 -14.26 -33.62
C LEU A 681 18.98 -13.06 -34.55
N SER A 682 19.18 -13.30 -35.85
CA SER A 682 19.44 -12.22 -36.81
C SER A 682 18.19 -11.38 -37.11
N THR A 683 17.03 -12.03 -37.32
CA THR A 683 15.76 -11.35 -37.64
C THR A 683 15.28 -10.47 -36.49
N ASN A 684 15.52 -10.89 -35.24
CA ASN A 684 15.07 -10.16 -34.05
C ASN A 684 16.20 -9.34 -33.38
N ARG A 685 17.25 -8.97 -34.10
CA ARG A 685 18.44 -8.29 -33.54
C ARG A 685 18.10 -6.98 -32.83
N GLU A 686 17.18 -6.20 -33.40
CA GLU A 686 16.76 -4.93 -32.81
C GLU A 686 16.01 -5.17 -31.49
N GLN A 687 15.12 -6.17 -31.46
CA GLN A 687 14.37 -6.58 -30.29
C GLN A 687 15.32 -7.05 -29.17
N PHE A 688 16.34 -7.86 -29.49
CA PHE A 688 17.37 -8.25 -28.51
C PHE A 688 18.22 -7.08 -28.03
N THR A 689 18.46 -6.08 -28.87
CA THR A 689 19.17 -4.85 -28.48
C THR A 689 18.35 -4.06 -27.47
N ARG A 690 17.05 -3.89 -27.71
CA ARG A 690 16.10 -3.22 -26.81
C ARG A 690 15.93 -4.00 -25.50
N LEU A 691 15.70 -5.32 -25.57
CA LEU A 691 15.61 -6.20 -24.39
C LEU A 691 16.85 -6.08 -23.51
N ARG A 692 18.04 -6.13 -24.11
CA ARG A 692 19.31 -5.99 -23.38
C ARG A 692 19.44 -4.62 -22.71
N ALA A 693 19.04 -3.55 -23.41
CA ALA A 693 19.08 -2.19 -22.86
C ALA A 693 18.16 -2.07 -21.63
N GLU A 694 16.96 -2.62 -21.73
CA GLU A 694 15.96 -2.65 -20.67
C GLU A 694 16.43 -3.46 -19.45
N ILE A 695 16.96 -4.66 -19.65
CA ILE A 695 17.53 -5.48 -18.57
C ILE A 695 18.71 -4.77 -17.90
N ASN A 696 19.63 -4.17 -18.68
CA ASN A 696 20.78 -3.47 -18.13
C ASN A 696 20.38 -2.20 -17.37
N ALA A 697 19.37 -1.45 -17.84
CA ALA A 697 18.82 -0.32 -17.11
C ALA A 697 18.24 -0.77 -15.76
N ARG A 698 17.43 -1.85 -15.75
CA ARG A 698 16.89 -2.45 -14.52
C ARG A 698 17.99 -2.83 -13.53
N LEU A 699 19.02 -3.54 -14.00
CA LEU A 699 20.12 -4.00 -13.16
C LEU A 699 21.01 -2.84 -12.68
N THR A 700 21.15 -1.77 -13.47
CA THR A 700 21.89 -0.56 -13.07
C THR A 700 21.19 0.12 -11.90
N ASN A 701 19.87 0.25 -11.96
CA ASN A 701 19.08 0.80 -10.86
C ASN A 701 19.17 -0.08 -9.60
N GLN A 702 19.28 -1.40 -9.77
CA GLN A 702 19.37 -2.35 -8.66
C GLN A 702 20.76 -2.41 -8.00
N TYR A 703 21.84 -2.32 -8.78
CA TYR A 703 23.21 -2.60 -8.32
C TYR A 703 24.18 -1.42 -8.39
N GLY A 704 23.77 -0.29 -8.97
CA GLY A 704 24.58 0.92 -9.09
C GLY A 704 25.81 0.76 -10.01
N ALA A 705 26.82 1.60 -9.79
CA ALA A 705 27.98 1.73 -10.68
C ALA A 705 28.89 0.48 -10.75
N GLY A 706 28.76 -0.49 -9.85
CA GLY A 706 29.56 -1.73 -9.82
C GLY A 706 28.95 -2.92 -10.58
N MET A 707 27.90 -2.67 -11.37
CA MET A 707 27.14 -3.67 -12.13
C MET A 707 27.88 -4.09 -13.41
N LEU A 708 27.98 -5.40 -13.68
CA LEU A 708 28.47 -5.94 -14.95
C LEU A 708 27.31 -6.15 -15.93
N PRO A 709 27.25 -5.41 -17.05
CA PRO A 709 26.11 -5.46 -17.96
C PRO A 709 26.04 -6.78 -18.72
N LEU A 710 24.83 -7.16 -19.12
CA LEU A 710 24.60 -8.20 -20.12
C LEU A 710 25.05 -7.69 -21.49
N THR A 711 25.89 -8.46 -22.16
CA THR A 711 26.46 -8.12 -23.46
C THR A 711 25.63 -8.72 -24.61
N PRO A 712 25.76 -8.23 -25.85
CA PRO A 712 25.11 -8.87 -27.00
C PRO A 712 25.54 -10.33 -27.21
N VAL A 713 26.81 -10.62 -26.92
CA VAL A 713 27.38 -11.98 -27.01
C VAL A 713 26.72 -12.91 -25.97
N ASP A 714 26.49 -12.43 -24.75
CA ASP A 714 25.84 -13.21 -23.68
C ASP A 714 24.46 -13.73 -24.14
N LEU A 715 23.59 -12.83 -24.62
CA LEU A 715 22.26 -13.22 -25.08
C LEU A 715 22.32 -14.12 -26.31
N TRP A 716 23.19 -13.81 -27.28
CA TRP A 716 23.30 -14.58 -28.50
C TRP A 716 23.71 -16.03 -28.22
N VAL A 717 24.79 -16.21 -27.46
CA VAL A 717 25.33 -17.55 -27.15
C VAL A 717 24.30 -18.37 -26.38
N ILE A 718 23.66 -17.78 -25.37
CA ILE A 718 22.71 -18.51 -24.52
C ILE A 718 21.43 -18.88 -25.29
N ILE A 719 20.84 -17.95 -26.04
CA ILE A 719 19.64 -18.25 -26.83
C ILE A 719 19.95 -19.31 -27.89
N PHE A 720 21.11 -19.22 -28.54
CA PHE A 720 21.53 -20.23 -29.51
C PHE A 720 21.71 -21.61 -28.86
N ALA A 721 22.31 -21.68 -27.67
CA ALA A 721 22.53 -22.93 -26.97
C ALA A 721 21.21 -23.54 -26.46
N GLU A 722 20.38 -22.74 -25.79
CA GLU A 722 19.28 -23.22 -24.94
C GLU A 722 17.90 -23.20 -25.61
N ALA A 723 17.72 -22.48 -26.73
CA ALA A 723 16.40 -22.38 -27.37
C ALA A 723 15.88 -23.77 -27.78
N GLY A 724 14.65 -24.06 -27.38
CA GLY A 724 13.92 -25.25 -27.80
C GLY A 724 13.63 -25.24 -29.30
N ILE A 725 13.62 -26.41 -29.92
CA ILE A 725 13.39 -26.59 -31.36
C ILE A 725 12.27 -27.59 -31.64
N LYS A 726 11.57 -27.41 -32.77
CA LYS A 726 10.63 -28.39 -33.33
C LYS A 726 11.40 -29.47 -34.11
N SER A 727 10.72 -30.57 -34.45
CA SER A 727 11.28 -31.68 -35.26
C SER A 727 11.83 -31.25 -36.63
N GLY A 728 11.50 -30.05 -37.11
CA GLY A 728 12.03 -29.45 -38.34
C GLY A 728 13.20 -28.46 -38.16
N GLY A 729 13.81 -28.34 -36.97
CA GLY A 729 14.95 -27.45 -36.72
C GLY A 729 14.62 -25.97 -36.51
N PHE A 730 13.33 -25.62 -36.49
CA PHE A 730 12.84 -24.28 -36.19
C PHE A 730 12.68 -24.07 -34.69
N VAL A 731 12.81 -22.83 -34.22
CA VAL A 731 12.59 -22.47 -32.81
C VAL A 731 11.18 -22.83 -32.37
N ASN A 732 11.04 -23.28 -31.13
CA ASN A 732 9.77 -23.68 -30.54
C ASN A 732 9.48 -22.84 -29.28
N PRO A 733 8.69 -21.77 -29.37
CA PRO A 733 8.28 -20.98 -28.21
C PRO A 733 7.52 -21.77 -27.14
N GLU A 734 6.96 -22.92 -27.50
CA GLU A 734 6.19 -23.79 -26.61
C GLU A 734 6.95 -25.06 -26.23
N ALA A 735 8.29 -25.04 -26.32
CA ALA A 735 9.09 -26.21 -26.01
C ALA A 735 8.88 -26.69 -24.58
N GLN A 736 8.94 -28.01 -24.41
CA GLN A 736 9.05 -28.67 -23.12
C GLN A 736 10.48 -29.20 -23.00
N HIS A 737 11.18 -28.78 -21.94
CA HIS A 737 12.57 -29.15 -21.69
C HIS A 737 12.65 -30.32 -20.68
N SER A 738 13.86 -30.81 -20.45
CA SER A 738 14.12 -32.09 -19.78
C SER A 738 13.63 -32.19 -18.33
N LEU A 739 13.46 -31.09 -17.61
CA LEU A 739 12.98 -31.07 -16.22
C LEU A 739 11.51 -30.62 -16.12
N GLY A 740 10.81 -30.50 -17.25
CA GLY A 740 9.42 -30.06 -17.31
C GLY A 740 9.24 -28.56 -17.54
N GLU A 741 10.32 -27.82 -17.80
CA GLU A 741 10.25 -26.40 -18.08
C GLU A 741 9.47 -26.13 -19.38
N ARG A 742 8.68 -25.05 -19.41
CA ARG A 742 7.85 -24.66 -20.54
C ARG A 742 8.27 -23.29 -21.08
N GLY A 743 8.48 -23.21 -22.40
CA GLY A 743 8.85 -21.96 -23.10
C GLY A 743 10.02 -22.14 -24.07
N LEU A 744 10.37 -21.08 -24.82
CA LEU A 744 11.53 -21.13 -25.73
C LEU A 744 12.82 -21.49 -24.98
N LEU A 745 13.04 -20.86 -23.83
CA LEU A 745 14.19 -21.06 -22.95
C LEU A 745 13.75 -21.67 -21.61
N PRO A 746 14.54 -22.60 -21.03
CA PRO A 746 14.18 -23.33 -19.82
C PRO A 746 14.44 -22.49 -18.55
N LEU A 747 13.42 -21.77 -18.04
CA LEU A 747 13.57 -21.03 -16.79
C LEU A 747 13.87 -21.98 -15.61
N PRO A 748 14.79 -21.62 -14.69
CA PRO A 748 15.12 -22.49 -13.57
C PRO A 748 13.95 -22.61 -12.58
N ALA A 749 13.84 -23.75 -11.90
CA ALA A 749 12.74 -23.99 -10.96
C ALA A 749 12.65 -22.97 -9.81
N ASN A 750 13.78 -22.36 -9.45
CA ASN A 750 13.88 -21.30 -8.46
C ASN A 750 13.95 -19.89 -9.09
N VAL A 751 13.34 -19.66 -10.25
CA VAL A 751 13.38 -18.36 -10.93
C VAL A 751 12.86 -17.21 -10.06
N THR A 752 11.92 -17.46 -9.14
CA THR A 752 11.43 -16.46 -8.17
C THR A 752 12.52 -16.01 -7.20
N PHE A 753 13.43 -16.91 -6.82
CA PHE A 753 14.61 -16.53 -6.03
C PHE A 753 15.51 -15.56 -6.81
N TRP A 754 15.62 -15.71 -8.13
CA TRP A 754 16.48 -14.86 -8.95
C TRP A 754 15.82 -13.52 -9.30
N ASN A 755 14.60 -13.58 -9.83
CA ASN A 755 13.92 -12.47 -10.48
C ASN A 755 12.88 -11.75 -9.60
N GLY A 756 12.53 -12.30 -8.43
CA GLY A 756 11.51 -11.74 -7.53
C GLY A 756 10.16 -12.47 -7.61
N ALA A 757 9.18 -12.00 -6.84
CA ALA A 757 7.87 -12.63 -6.72
C ALA A 757 7.09 -12.67 -8.04
N ASP A 758 7.32 -11.70 -8.93
CA ASP A 758 6.63 -11.57 -10.23
C ASP A 758 7.18 -12.52 -11.31
N ALA A 759 8.14 -13.40 -10.98
CA ALA A 759 8.69 -14.33 -11.94
C ALA A 759 7.63 -15.40 -12.32
N PRO A 760 7.44 -15.68 -13.62
CA PRO A 760 6.45 -16.65 -14.06
C PRO A 760 6.83 -18.05 -13.57
N ARG A 761 5.81 -18.89 -13.41
CA ARG A 761 6.02 -20.30 -13.11
C ARG A 761 6.76 -20.99 -14.26
N TRP A 762 7.94 -21.55 -13.96
CA TRP A 762 8.83 -22.22 -14.92
C TRP A 762 8.20 -23.45 -15.61
N ASP A 763 7.22 -24.09 -14.96
CA ASP A 763 6.51 -25.29 -15.40
C ASP A 763 5.22 -25.00 -16.20
N ARG A 764 4.92 -23.72 -16.47
CA ARG A 764 3.72 -23.30 -17.22
C ARG A 764 4.08 -22.59 -18.52
N LEU A 765 3.25 -22.78 -19.53
CA LEU A 765 3.42 -22.07 -20.80
C LEU A 765 3.21 -20.56 -20.59
N MET A 766 4.04 -19.75 -21.23
CA MET A 766 4.04 -18.30 -21.16
C MET A 766 4.32 -17.70 -22.54
N SER A 767 4.09 -16.39 -22.70
CA SER A 767 4.37 -15.71 -23.97
C SER A 767 5.87 -15.76 -24.31
N LEU A 768 6.20 -15.68 -25.60
CA LEU A 768 7.59 -15.63 -26.07
C LEU A 768 8.35 -14.44 -25.45
N ALA A 769 7.70 -13.27 -25.38
CA ALA A 769 8.28 -12.07 -24.78
C ALA A 769 8.55 -12.27 -23.29
N THR A 770 7.57 -12.77 -22.52
CA THR A 770 7.72 -13.06 -21.10
C THR A 770 8.86 -14.06 -20.84
N ASN A 771 8.93 -15.15 -21.63
CA ASN A 771 9.97 -16.15 -21.48
C ASN A 771 11.38 -15.56 -21.72
N LEU A 772 11.56 -14.82 -22.82
CA LEU A 772 12.83 -14.16 -23.16
C LEU A 772 13.23 -13.12 -22.11
N PHE A 773 12.27 -12.31 -21.66
CA PHE A 773 12.49 -11.27 -20.68
C PHE A 773 13.00 -11.83 -19.34
N HIS A 774 12.26 -12.76 -18.75
CA HIS A 774 12.64 -13.32 -17.45
C HIS A 774 13.91 -14.17 -17.53
N TYR A 775 14.17 -14.80 -18.68
CA TYR A 775 15.42 -15.53 -18.87
C TYR A 775 16.60 -14.56 -18.98
N ALA A 776 16.49 -13.47 -19.76
CA ALA A 776 17.52 -12.44 -19.86
C ALA A 776 17.79 -11.75 -18.50
N LEU A 777 16.73 -11.48 -17.72
CA LEU A 777 16.85 -10.98 -16.37
C LEU A 777 17.63 -11.96 -15.48
N TYR A 778 17.28 -13.25 -15.52
CA TYR A 778 17.97 -14.30 -14.77
C TYR A 778 19.47 -14.32 -15.09
N LEU A 779 19.85 -14.22 -16.37
CA LEU A 779 21.25 -14.16 -16.79
C LEU A 779 21.98 -12.93 -16.22
N GLY A 780 21.33 -11.76 -16.24
CA GLY A 780 21.90 -10.55 -15.65
C GLY A 780 22.01 -10.62 -14.12
N GLN A 781 21.08 -11.30 -13.46
CA GLN A 781 21.14 -11.59 -12.03
C GLN A 781 22.32 -12.52 -11.69
N LEU A 782 22.63 -13.53 -12.50
CA LEU A 782 23.82 -14.39 -12.30
C LEU A 782 25.12 -13.59 -12.26
N LYS A 783 25.23 -12.51 -13.05
CA LYS A 783 26.44 -11.66 -13.10
C LYS A 783 26.57 -10.72 -11.90
N ASN A 784 25.48 -10.41 -11.19
CA ASN A 784 25.42 -9.27 -10.27
C ASN A 784 24.86 -9.55 -8.87
N LYS A 785 23.90 -10.48 -8.74
CA LYS A 785 23.21 -10.74 -7.47
C LYS A 785 24.14 -11.43 -6.46
N PRO A 786 24.29 -10.88 -5.24
CA PRO A 786 25.00 -11.58 -4.19
C PRO A 786 24.12 -12.71 -3.62
N VAL A 787 24.59 -13.96 -3.71
CA VAL A 787 23.82 -15.15 -3.25
C VAL A 787 24.35 -15.71 -1.95
N THR A 788 25.60 -16.17 -1.91
CA THR A 788 26.22 -16.80 -0.72
C THR A 788 27.73 -16.72 -0.85
N THR A 789 28.44 -16.55 0.25
CA THR A 789 29.91 -16.54 0.26
C THR A 789 30.46 -17.96 0.40
N VAL A 790 31.23 -18.44 -0.58
CA VAL A 790 31.94 -19.73 -0.56
C VAL A 790 33.43 -19.47 -0.74
N GLY A 791 34.25 -19.82 0.26
CA GLY A 791 35.71 -19.62 0.19
C GLY A 791 36.13 -18.15 0.03
N GLY A 792 35.38 -17.21 0.62
CA GLY A 792 35.66 -15.77 0.52
C GLY A 792 35.13 -15.09 -0.75
N ARG A 793 34.45 -15.81 -1.66
CA ARG A 793 33.83 -15.25 -2.87
C ARG A 793 32.31 -15.35 -2.82
N THR A 794 31.63 -14.32 -3.31
CA THR A 794 30.18 -14.33 -3.53
C THR A 794 29.86 -15.17 -4.76
N LEU A 795 29.22 -16.32 -4.53
CA LEU A 795 28.90 -17.32 -5.54
C LEU A 795 28.11 -16.69 -6.71
N TYR A 796 28.53 -17.07 -7.93
CA TYR A 796 28.15 -16.50 -9.24
C TYR A 796 28.69 -15.10 -9.51
N ARG A 797 28.30 -14.09 -8.73
CA ARG A 797 28.69 -12.69 -8.95
C ARG A 797 30.20 -12.52 -9.13
N ASP A 798 31.00 -13.06 -8.20
CA ASP A 798 32.44 -12.83 -8.21
C ASP A 798 33.17 -13.68 -9.26
N LEU A 799 32.51 -14.68 -9.87
CA LEU A 799 33.09 -15.49 -10.95
C LEU A 799 33.34 -14.66 -12.22
N PHE A 800 32.46 -13.68 -12.48
CA PHE A 800 32.58 -12.77 -13.63
C PHE A 800 33.58 -11.64 -13.41
N ARG A 801 34.11 -11.49 -12.20
CA ARG A 801 35.06 -10.43 -11.80
C ARG A 801 36.51 -10.94 -11.75
N VAL A 802 36.75 -12.17 -12.18
CA VAL A 802 38.08 -12.79 -12.26
C VAL A 802 38.86 -12.19 -13.44
N ALA A 803 40.11 -11.82 -13.21
CA ALA A 803 41.02 -11.36 -14.27
C ALA A 803 41.15 -12.43 -15.36
N GLY A 804 41.17 -12.02 -16.63
CA GLY A 804 41.10 -12.91 -17.78
C GLY A 804 39.67 -13.26 -18.20
N ILE A 805 38.69 -13.25 -17.30
CA ILE A 805 37.27 -13.47 -17.63
C ILE A 805 36.54 -12.14 -17.85
N VAL A 806 36.69 -11.20 -16.91
CA VAL A 806 36.05 -9.87 -16.99
C VAL A 806 36.48 -9.10 -18.25
N ASP A 807 37.68 -9.39 -18.76
CA ASP A 807 38.33 -8.64 -19.83
C ASP A 807 37.67 -8.80 -21.19
N THR A 808 36.89 -9.87 -21.43
CA THR A 808 36.27 -10.14 -22.74
C THR A 808 34.82 -10.60 -22.62
N ALA A 809 33.95 -10.05 -23.47
CA ALA A 809 32.53 -10.44 -23.51
C ALA A 809 32.33 -11.92 -23.91
N GLU A 810 33.20 -12.47 -24.76
CA GLU A 810 33.13 -13.88 -25.17
C GLU A 810 33.40 -14.84 -24.01
N ARG A 811 34.43 -14.58 -23.18
CA ARG A 811 34.70 -15.43 -22.00
C ARG A 811 33.60 -15.32 -20.96
N GLN A 812 33.03 -14.13 -20.79
CA GLN A 812 31.84 -13.95 -19.94
C GLN A 812 30.66 -14.79 -20.47
N ALA A 813 30.40 -14.79 -21.78
CA ALA A 813 29.32 -15.58 -22.38
C ALA A 813 29.56 -17.09 -22.25
N LYS A 814 30.81 -17.55 -22.48
CA LYS A 814 31.21 -18.96 -22.25
C LYS A 814 31.02 -19.38 -20.79
N LEU A 815 31.46 -18.54 -19.84
CA LEU A 815 31.29 -18.79 -18.41
C LEU A 815 29.80 -18.84 -18.03
N LEU A 816 29.01 -17.90 -18.53
CA LEU A 816 27.56 -17.82 -18.30
C LEU A 816 26.86 -19.10 -18.79
N ALA A 817 27.21 -19.57 -19.99
CA ALA A 817 26.71 -20.86 -20.50
C ALA A 817 27.15 -22.02 -19.60
N GLY A 818 28.38 -22.00 -19.11
CA GLY A 818 28.87 -23.01 -18.16
C GLY A 818 28.11 -23.05 -16.83
N ILE A 819 27.70 -21.88 -16.33
CA ILE A 819 26.86 -21.75 -15.13
C ILE A 819 25.47 -22.35 -15.39
N VAL A 820 24.81 -21.98 -16.49
CA VAL A 820 23.49 -22.50 -16.90
C VAL A 820 23.53 -24.02 -17.10
N HIS A 821 24.59 -24.53 -17.72
CA HIS A 821 24.84 -25.96 -17.90
C HIS A 821 25.17 -26.74 -16.61
N GLY A 822 25.27 -26.04 -15.47
CA GLY A 822 25.44 -26.61 -14.15
C GLY A 822 26.86 -27.01 -13.78
N TYR A 823 27.89 -26.44 -14.42
CA TYR A 823 29.30 -26.77 -14.13
C TYR A 823 29.76 -26.30 -12.74
N PHE A 824 29.02 -25.37 -12.14
CA PHE A 824 29.28 -24.84 -10.79
C PHE A 824 28.29 -25.34 -9.73
N VAL A 825 27.48 -26.36 -10.06
CA VAL A 825 26.45 -26.91 -9.17
C VAL A 825 27.01 -28.13 -8.44
N ARG A 826 27.11 -28.04 -7.10
CA ARG A 826 27.66 -29.10 -6.23
C ARG A 826 27.01 -30.47 -6.41
N ALA A 827 25.71 -30.52 -6.70
CA ALA A 827 24.98 -31.77 -6.95
C ALA A 827 25.58 -32.57 -8.12
N ASN A 828 26.08 -31.87 -9.15
CA ASN A 828 26.68 -32.50 -10.33
C ASN A 828 28.09 -33.07 -10.09
N TYR A 829 28.62 -32.96 -8.86
CA TYR A 829 29.89 -33.56 -8.42
C TYR A 829 29.68 -34.63 -7.33
N GLY A 830 28.46 -35.15 -7.20
CA GLY A 830 28.10 -36.12 -6.16
C GLY A 830 28.21 -35.53 -4.75
N GLY A 831 27.91 -34.23 -4.58
CA GLY A 831 27.96 -33.55 -3.28
C GLY A 831 29.36 -33.12 -2.83
N ARG A 832 30.40 -33.32 -3.65
CA ARG A 832 31.78 -32.89 -3.34
C ARG A 832 32.02 -31.42 -3.71
N PRO A 833 33.04 -30.76 -3.15
CA PRO A 833 33.39 -29.39 -3.51
C PRO A 833 33.62 -29.24 -5.02
N VAL A 834 33.07 -28.17 -5.60
CA VAL A 834 33.30 -27.81 -7.00
C VAL A 834 34.70 -27.20 -7.11
N PRO A 835 35.55 -27.62 -8.09
CA PRO A 835 36.88 -27.07 -8.26
C PRO A 835 36.83 -25.71 -8.98
N PHE A 836 36.31 -24.68 -8.28
CA PHE A 836 36.07 -23.34 -8.85
C PHE A 836 37.31 -22.76 -9.52
N ASP A 837 38.47 -22.76 -8.86
CA ASP A 837 39.68 -22.14 -9.40
C ASP A 837 40.19 -22.82 -10.67
N HIS A 838 40.17 -24.16 -10.73
CA HIS A 838 40.52 -24.92 -11.94
C HIS A 838 39.59 -24.60 -13.11
N ILE A 839 38.28 -24.54 -12.85
CA ILE A 839 37.30 -24.25 -13.91
C ILE A 839 37.47 -22.80 -14.41
N LEU A 840 37.66 -21.84 -13.51
CA LEU A 840 37.84 -20.43 -13.87
C LEU A 840 39.17 -20.18 -14.60
N ASP A 841 40.25 -20.85 -14.20
CA ASP A 841 41.55 -20.82 -14.89
C ASP A 841 41.48 -21.45 -16.29
N GLY A 842 40.60 -22.42 -16.48
CA GLY A 842 40.26 -22.94 -17.81
C GLY A 842 39.59 -21.88 -18.69
N TYR A 843 38.54 -21.22 -18.17
CA TYR A 843 37.81 -20.18 -18.90
C TYR A 843 38.67 -18.94 -19.18
N SER A 844 39.53 -18.51 -18.25
CA SER A 844 40.41 -17.35 -18.44
C SER A 844 41.46 -17.56 -19.54
N ARG A 845 41.79 -18.83 -19.85
CA ARG A 845 42.75 -19.25 -20.88
C ARG A 845 42.10 -19.79 -22.16
N ASP A 846 40.78 -19.71 -22.29
CA ASP A 846 40.01 -20.25 -23.43
C ASP A 846 40.25 -21.76 -23.71
N ILE A 847 40.47 -22.55 -22.66
CA ILE A 847 40.58 -24.01 -22.79
C ILE A 847 39.19 -24.59 -23.12
N PRO A 848 39.06 -25.56 -24.05
CA PRO A 848 37.78 -26.21 -24.36
C PRO A 848 37.13 -26.82 -23.11
N VAL A 849 35.81 -26.64 -22.92
CA VAL A 849 35.17 -27.03 -21.66
C VAL A 849 35.21 -28.54 -21.37
N ASP A 850 35.27 -29.36 -22.41
CA ASP A 850 35.44 -30.80 -22.25
C ASP A 850 36.82 -31.16 -21.71
N GLU A 851 37.86 -30.37 -22.01
CA GLU A 851 39.19 -30.48 -21.41
C GLU A 851 39.23 -29.91 -19.99
N ILE A 852 38.57 -28.77 -19.74
CA ILE A 852 38.44 -28.19 -18.39
C ILE A 852 37.81 -29.19 -17.43
N LEU A 853 36.73 -29.83 -17.85
CA LEU A 853 36.00 -30.77 -17.02
C LEU A 853 36.65 -32.17 -17.00
N ARG A 854 37.55 -32.48 -17.95
CA ARG A 854 38.30 -33.74 -18.00
C ARG A 854 39.17 -33.88 -16.76
N GLY A 855 38.96 -34.96 -16.01
CA GLY A 855 39.67 -35.19 -14.74
C GLY A 855 39.03 -34.52 -13.51
N THR A 856 37.98 -33.73 -13.69
CA THR A 856 37.10 -33.33 -12.57
C THR A 856 36.12 -34.46 -12.22
N ARG A 857 35.39 -34.30 -11.11
CA ARG A 857 34.32 -35.24 -10.70
C ARG A 857 32.94 -34.86 -11.23
N TYR A 858 32.87 -33.99 -12.26
CA TYR A 858 31.61 -33.61 -12.88
C TYR A 858 30.94 -34.84 -13.51
N VAL A 859 29.63 -35.00 -13.29
CA VAL A 859 28.85 -36.18 -13.68
C VAL A 859 28.94 -36.53 -15.16
N HIS A 860 29.20 -35.55 -16.03
CA HIS A 860 29.34 -35.75 -17.48
C HIS A 860 30.77 -35.52 -17.99
N ALA A 861 31.79 -35.46 -17.12
CA ALA A 861 33.18 -35.18 -17.51
C ALA A 861 33.77 -36.16 -18.55
N GLN A 862 33.25 -37.39 -18.59
CA GLN A 862 33.70 -38.46 -19.49
C GLN A 862 32.70 -38.78 -20.61
N THR A 863 31.65 -37.97 -20.78
CA THR A 863 30.66 -38.17 -21.85
C THR A 863 30.93 -37.22 -23.01
N SER A 864 30.20 -37.39 -24.12
CA SER A 864 30.25 -36.47 -25.26
C SER A 864 29.52 -35.15 -25.01
N ILE A 865 28.83 -34.99 -23.86
CA ILE A 865 27.97 -33.82 -23.56
C ILE A 865 28.79 -32.53 -23.48
N PRO A 866 29.91 -32.43 -22.72
CA PRO A 866 30.71 -31.20 -22.68
C PRO A 866 31.25 -30.80 -24.05
N ALA A 867 31.76 -31.77 -24.83
CA ALA A 867 32.27 -31.52 -26.17
C ALA A 867 31.17 -31.07 -27.15
N SER A 868 29.94 -31.57 -26.98
CA SER A 868 28.78 -31.11 -27.76
C SER A 868 28.37 -29.69 -27.39
N ARG A 869 28.38 -29.35 -26.10
CA ARG A 869 28.08 -28.00 -25.60
C ARG A 869 29.14 -27.00 -26.06
N GLU A 870 30.42 -27.38 -26.03
CA GLU A 870 31.53 -26.58 -26.59
C GLU A 870 31.29 -26.26 -28.07
N ARG A 871 31.00 -27.28 -28.88
CA ARG A 871 30.69 -27.10 -30.31
C ARG A 871 29.49 -26.17 -30.54
N ASN A 872 28.44 -26.29 -29.72
CA ASN A 872 27.27 -25.41 -29.81
C ASN A 872 27.61 -23.95 -29.47
N ILE A 873 28.40 -23.72 -28.42
CA ILE A 873 28.86 -22.38 -28.03
C ILE A 873 29.77 -21.79 -29.12
N LYS A 874 30.70 -22.59 -29.66
CA LYS A 874 31.56 -22.16 -30.78
C LYS A 874 30.73 -21.80 -32.01
N ALA A 875 29.76 -22.64 -32.39
CA ALA A 875 28.86 -22.35 -33.50
C ALA A 875 28.04 -21.06 -33.27
N ALA A 876 27.62 -20.81 -32.03
CA ALA A 876 26.94 -19.57 -31.68
C ALA A 876 27.85 -18.34 -31.85
N LEU A 877 29.10 -18.41 -31.40
CA LEU A 877 30.09 -17.34 -31.55
C LEU A 877 30.46 -17.10 -33.02
N ASP A 878 30.73 -18.16 -33.78
CA ASP A 878 31.01 -18.08 -35.22
C ASP A 878 29.81 -17.40 -35.95
N ALA A 879 28.58 -17.79 -35.61
CA ALA A 879 27.37 -17.17 -36.15
C ALA A 879 27.19 -15.72 -35.70
N PHE A 880 27.55 -15.38 -34.46
CA PHE A 880 27.53 -14.01 -33.96
C PHE A 880 28.49 -13.13 -34.75
N HIS A 881 29.72 -13.58 -34.98
CA HIS A 881 30.72 -12.86 -35.77
C HIS A 881 30.32 -12.71 -37.23
N ALA A 882 29.79 -13.77 -37.85
CA ALA A 882 29.30 -13.71 -39.23
C ALA A 882 28.09 -12.78 -39.42
N SER A 883 27.40 -12.43 -38.32
CA SER A 883 26.21 -11.58 -38.32
C SER A 883 26.49 -10.13 -37.93
N GLN A 884 27.74 -9.77 -37.64
CA GLN A 884 28.16 -8.39 -37.42
C GLN A 884 28.34 -7.70 -38.80
N PRO A 885 27.89 -6.45 -38.96
CA PRO A 885 28.02 -5.70 -40.22
C PRO A 885 29.48 -5.39 -40.57
#